data_AF-A0A8T4ERQ2-F1
#
_entry.id   AF-A0A8T4ERQ2-F1
#
_cell.length_a   1.000
_cell.length_b   1.000
_cell.length_c   1.000
_cell.angle_alpha   90.00
_cell.angle_beta   90.00
_cell.angle_gamma   90.00
#
_symmetry.space_group_name_H-M   'P 1'
#
loop_
_entity.id
_entity.type
_entity.pdbx_description
1 polymer ?
#
loop_
_entity_poly.entity_id
_entity_poly.type
_entity_poly.pdbx_seq_one_letter_code
_entity_poly.pdbx_strand_id
1 'polypeptide(L)'
;MRKRGGRRAQITMFVIMGIILLIIFLLLYLFLSGKINIRGGPRVASEAVPPEFKPVQNYVEGCIHMIGLNAIKKMGAHGGYIEPLDREITPINLRFNSIRPTSYELASLTGDYSSAVPYYLHVPRDSSYFNYGIESLAPTIESMEFQLSLYVSRELPGCVREFEELEAQGFDISSDNENIITTVYIRDDKIEFIVKYNIDASKGGVKTKISGFTDDIRFPFKKYYELATVITAVEALTQFIEGFTTNLISYYSGLNPNLLPPFTEYTNAPYVMTWSNAKARNDLDSLLQSYLSALQIMNTSGYEPITLDAEEEIERNFYNSLSIEIFNETISESISFYYVPYTLKMRVQPSKGDMIRPSIEVKKSNQFLPASEFNTYKFFYDVSYPVIVEIRGNEPMTEIQDYSFFFALEANIIENKPVMAWVMGMGTVDWDYSYLNATYTLPEDAIDSELAEDDPGQIIYRPRSSAKSMFCQEETWNSGEISINLVDALGLSPLEGVDISFGCGDYDECWIGSTGADGGWIGKLPICRGGYLSLTKEGYGSKNLMLSTEQGISASLPQTGLYKMKEVNATIKKFEIQKVFTRTGDNNWVWEAGPDSLGAMEDIDAETEQAIVTISQIGFEAGSNQISSTLIFGVDGMENPSLQLVPGEYEVSVNFLDYEGILIPGNCSRICQGAHVLGICVGGYEYFPSPDTEINPAPWGGLEISEEATGSFVITSGDLESATDIEFRFFTLPDVKKSIPSGGCLENLQEVEKIAEYSSKYLSELTPRLR
;
A
#
# COMPACT_ATOMS: atom_id res chain seq x y z
N MET A 1 -32.21 -71.15 -36.82
CA MET A 1 -32.12 -70.49 -35.49
C MET A 1 -30.66 -70.48 -35.05
N ARG A 2 -30.02 -69.30 -34.95
CA ARG A 2 -28.58 -69.15 -34.64
C ARG A 2 -28.45 -68.45 -33.28
N LYS A 3 -27.91 -69.15 -32.26
CA LYS A 3 -27.77 -68.66 -30.88
C LYS A 3 -26.69 -67.57 -30.78
N ARG A 4 -27.05 -66.44 -30.18
CA ARG A 4 -26.17 -65.34 -29.76
C ARG A 4 -25.51 -65.72 -28.42
N GLY A 5 -24.19 -65.70 -28.33
CA GLY A 5 -23.45 -65.82 -27.07
C GLY A 5 -22.15 -65.02 -27.14
N GLY A 6 -21.85 -64.29 -26.07
CA GLY A 6 -20.51 -63.73 -25.81
C GLY A 6 -20.36 -62.21 -25.93
N ARG A 7 -21.00 -61.42 -25.05
CA ARG A 7 -20.58 -60.02 -24.76
C ARG A 7 -20.68 -59.60 -23.28
N ARG A 8 -20.96 -60.53 -22.34
CA ARG A 8 -21.06 -60.20 -20.91
C ARG A 8 -19.81 -60.53 -20.07
N ALA A 9 -18.87 -61.31 -20.60
CA ALA A 9 -17.65 -61.70 -19.87
C ALA A 9 -16.48 -60.70 -20.01
N GLN A 10 -16.50 -59.81 -21.00
CA GLN A 10 -15.45 -58.79 -21.16
C GLN A 10 -15.63 -57.59 -20.24
N ILE A 11 -16.88 -57.20 -19.94
CA ILE A 11 -17.17 -56.01 -19.12
C ILE A 11 -16.72 -56.25 -17.67
N THR A 12 -16.92 -57.46 -17.13
CA THR A 12 -16.44 -57.83 -15.79
C THR A 12 -14.92 -57.78 -15.69
N MET A 13 -14.18 -58.06 -16.77
CA MET A 13 -12.71 -58.02 -16.75
C MET A 13 -12.18 -56.59 -16.62
N PHE A 14 -12.80 -55.62 -17.32
CA PHE A 14 -12.39 -54.22 -17.21
C PHE A 14 -12.76 -53.59 -15.86
N VAL A 15 -13.90 -53.97 -15.27
CA VAL A 15 -14.29 -53.51 -13.92
C VAL A 15 -13.33 -54.03 -12.86
N ILE A 16 -12.94 -55.31 -12.94
CA ILE A 16 -11.97 -55.90 -12.00
C ILE A 16 -10.59 -55.24 -12.17
N MET A 17 -10.15 -54.98 -13.41
CA MET A 17 -8.88 -54.32 -13.68
C MET A 17 -8.84 -52.87 -13.14
N GLY A 18 -9.95 -52.14 -13.28
CA GLY A 18 -10.10 -50.78 -12.75
C GLY A 18 -10.03 -50.74 -11.22
N ILE A 19 -10.70 -51.68 -10.54
CA ILE A 19 -10.65 -51.77 -9.07
C ILE A 19 -9.24 -52.12 -8.59
N ILE A 20 -8.54 -53.03 -9.27
CA ILE A 20 -7.16 -53.39 -8.91
C ILE A 20 -6.22 -52.19 -9.07
N LEU A 21 -6.33 -51.43 -10.16
CA LEU A 21 -5.55 -50.22 -10.38
C LEU A 21 -5.83 -49.15 -9.32
N LEU A 22 -7.09 -48.99 -8.93
CA LEU A 22 -7.49 -48.02 -7.90
C LEU A 22 -6.95 -48.40 -6.52
N ILE A 23 -6.97 -49.70 -6.17
CA ILE A 23 -6.38 -50.19 -4.92
C ILE A 23 -4.86 -50.05 -4.92
N ILE A 24 -4.19 -50.33 -6.05
CA ILE A 24 -2.74 -50.14 -6.17
C ILE A 24 -2.39 -48.67 -6.02
N PHE A 25 -3.14 -47.77 -6.67
CA PHE A 25 -2.91 -46.33 -6.57
C PHE A 25 -3.17 -45.81 -5.15
N LEU A 26 -4.23 -46.30 -4.48
CA LEU A 26 -4.53 -45.96 -3.09
C LEU A 26 -3.44 -46.48 -2.13
N LEU A 27 -2.94 -47.70 -2.32
CA LEU A 27 -1.84 -48.25 -1.52
C LEU A 27 -0.53 -47.51 -1.78
N LEU A 28 -0.25 -47.15 -3.04
CA LEU A 28 0.92 -46.35 -3.41
C LEU A 28 0.84 -44.96 -2.80
N TYR A 29 -0.34 -44.32 -2.87
CA TYR A 29 -0.64 -43.05 -2.24
C TYR A 29 -0.42 -43.16 -0.73
N LEU A 30 -1.07 -44.09 -0.03
CA LEU A 30 -0.87 -44.29 1.42
C LEU A 30 0.59 -44.59 1.81
N PHE A 31 1.34 -45.28 0.96
CA PHE A 31 2.76 -45.59 1.21
C PHE A 31 3.70 -44.40 0.92
N LEU A 32 3.33 -43.52 -0.01
CA LEU A 32 4.02 -42.26 -0.30
C LEU A 32 3.66 -41.19 0.75
N SER A 33 2.38 -41.03 1.07
CA SER A 33 1.87 -40.13 2.12
C SER A 33 2.39 -40.54 3.50
N GLY A 34 2.52 -41.84 3.78
CA GLY A 34 3.11 -42.35 5.04
C GLY A 34 4.61 -42.08 5.19
N LYS A 35 5.29 -41.60 4.14
CA LYS A 35 6.72 -41.25 4.16
C LYS A 35 7.01 -39.75 4.08
N ILE A 36 5.99 -38.89 3.98
CA ILE A 36 6.16 -37.42 3.91
C ILE A 36 5.50 -36.77 5.14
N ASN A 37 5.84 -37.30 6.32
CA ASN A 37 5.66 -36.60 7.58
C ASN A 37 7.01 -36.64 8.33
N ILE A 38 8.06 -36.14 7.65
CA ILE A 38 9.42 -36.05 8.18
C ILE A 38 9.54 -34.74 8.98
N ARG A 39 8.74 -34.61 10.03
CA ARG A 39 9.08 -33.78 11.20
C ARG A 39 8.95 -34.59 12.50
N GLY A 40 8.78 -35.92 12.42
CA GLY A 40 8.98 -36.79 13.57
C GLY A 40 10.46 -36.85 13.90
N GLY A 41 10.92 -36.01 14.84
CA GLY A 41 12.26 -36.11 15.40
C GLY A 41 12.50 -37.55 15.90
N PRO A 42 13.74 -38.05 15.87
CA PRO A 42 14.03 -39.39 16.38
C PRO A 42 13.59 -39.47 17.84
N ARG A 43 12.57 -40.28 18.13
CA ARG A 43 12.23 -40.67 19.50
C ARG A 43 13.41 -41.46 20.04
N VAL A 44 14.32 -40.79 20.72
CA VAL A 44 15.38 -41.45 21.48
C VAL A 44 14.65 -42.26 22.54
N ALA A 45 14.69 -43.60 22.41
CA ALA A 45 14.17 -44.47 23.45
C ALA A 45 14.95 -44.13 24.73
N SER A 46 14.26 -43.60 25.74
CA SER A 46 14.84 -43.30 27.03
C SER A 46 15.66 -44.50 27.48
N GLU A 47 16.97 -44.29 27.62
CA GLU A 47 17.92 -45.32 28.02
C GLU A 47 17.40 -45.91 29.34
N ALA A 48 17.26 -47.23 29.46
CA ALA A 48 16.62 -47.83 30.63
C ALA A 48 17.48 -47.61 31.89
N VAL A 49 17.26 -46.51 32.60
CA VAL A 49 18.01 -46.15 33.81
C VAL A 49 17.57 -47.07 34.96
N PRO A 50 18.52 -47.70 35.69
CA PRO A 50 18.19 -48.51 36.85
C PRO A 50 17.41 -47.70 37.90
N PRO A 51 16.44 -48.30 38.62
CA PRO A 51 15.58 -47.56 39.56
C PRO A 51 16.33 -46.74 40.62
N GLU A 52 17.52 -47.19 41.03
CA GLU A 52 18.38 -46.51 42.01
C GLU A 52 18.96 -45.19 41.52
N PHE A 53 19.05 -44.98 40.20
CA PHE A 53 19.60 -43.78 39.56
C PHE A 53 18.54 -42.86 38.94
N LYS A 54 17.25 -43.22 39.03
CA LYS A 54 16.14 -42.32 38.67
C LYS A 54 16.21 -40.94 39.33
N PRO A 55 16.67 -40.78 40.59
CA PRO A 55 16.83 -39.45 41.17
C PRO A 55 17.79 -38.56 40.38
N VAL A 56 18.86 -39.12 39.79
CA VAL A 56 19.80 -38.36 38.94
C VAL A 56 19.10 -37.93 37.65
N GLN A 57 18.37 -38.85 37.01
CA GLN A 57 17.61 -38.54 35.80
C GLN A 57 16.58 -37.44 36.03
N ASN A 58 15.73 -37.59 37.05
CA ASN A 58 14.70 -36.61 37.39
C ASN A 58 15.29 -35.25 37.76
N TYR A 59 16.48 -35.21 38.35
CA TYR A 59 17.17 -33.97 38.70
C TYR A 59 17.59 -33.20 37.45
N VAL A 60 18.19 -33.89 36.48
CA VAL A 60 18.62 -33.30 35.20
C VAL A 60 17.40 -32.88 34.38
N GLU A 61 16.39 -33.75 34.24
CA GLU A 61 15.15 -33.44 33.53
C GLU A 61 14.42 -32.25 34.18
N GLY A 62 14.38 -32.16 35.51
CA GLY A 62 13.84 -31.00 36.22
C GLY A 62 14.62 -29.70 35.96
N CYS A 63 15.95 -29.78 35.79
CA CYS A 63 16.76 -28.65 35.37
C CYS A 63 16.47 -28.23 33.93
N ILE A 64 16.37 -29.19 33.00
CA ILE A 64 16.00 -28.93 31.60
C ILE A 64 14.65 -28.25 31.55
N HIS A 65 13.68 -28.75 32.29
CA HIS A 65 12.34 -28.18 32.40
C HIS A 65 12.34 -26.73 32.88
N MET A 66 13.05 -26.45 33.98
CA MET A 66 13.16 -25.09 34.52
C MET A 66 13.82 -24.13 33.53
N ILE A 67 14.92 -24.54 32.89
CA ILE A 67 15.63 -23.74 31.91
C ILE A 67 14.74 -23.51 30.68
N GLY A 68 14.06 -24.55 30.19
CA GLY A 68 13.14 -24.48 29.05
C GLY A 68 12.00 -23.50 29.30
N LEU A 69 11.33 -23.56 30.46
CA LEU A 69 10.27 -22.62 30.84
C LEU A 69 10.78 -21.18 30.84
N ASN A 70 11.98 -20.93 31.38
CA ASN A 70 12.60 -19.61 31.38
C ASN A 70 12.96 -19.14 29.97
N ALA A 71 13.47 -20.05 29.12
CA ALA A 71 13.85 -19.76 27.76
C ALA A 71 12.63 -19.37 26.89
N ILE A 72 11.52 -20.10 27.02
CA ILE A 72 10.26 -19.81 26.31
C ILE A 72 9.69 -18.44 26.69
N LYS A 73 9.76 -18.08 27.98
CA LYS A 73 9.34 -16.75 28.47
C LYS A 73 10.24 -15.64 27.93
N LYS A 74 11.56 -15.82 27.97
CA LYS A 74 12.53 -14.88 27.36
C LYS A 74 12.25 -14.72 25.86
N MET A 75 12.00 -15.83 25.17
CA MET A 75 11.72 -15.84 23.73
C MET A 75 10.50 -15.00 23.37
N GLY A 76 9.41 -15.10 24.14
CA GLY A 76 8.23 -14.23 23.96
C GLY A 76 8.51 -12.77 24.28
N ALA A 77 9.24 -12.52 25.37
CA ALA A 77 9.62 -11.16 25.79
C ALA A 77 10.49 -10.40 24.78
N HIS A 78 11.16 -11.12 23.87
CA HIS A 78 12.13 -10.59 22.90
C HIS A 78 11.76 -10.95 21.45
N GLY A 79 10.48 -11.19 21.16
CA GLY A 79 9.98 -11.36 19.78
C GLY A 79 10.59 -12.52 19.02
N GLY A 80 10.66 -13.69 19.67
CA GLY A 80 11.19 -14.92 19.09
C GLY A 80 12.69 -15.12 19.30
N TYR A 81 13.44 -14.12 19.78
CA TYR A 81 14.84 -14.31 20.15
C TYR A 81 14.99 -14.62 21.64
N ILE A 82 15.93 -15.44 22.06
CA ILE A 82 16.13 -15.65 23.51
C ILE A 82 16.91 -14.49 24.10
N GLU A 83 18.05 -14.16 23.47
CA GLU A 83 18.94 -13.06 23.86
C GLU A 83 19.40 -12.32 22.59
N PRO A 84 18.65 -11.31 22.12
CA PRO A 84 18.86 -10.67 20.82
C PRO A 84 20.29 -10.12 20.58
N LEU A 85 20.95 -9.67 21.66
CA LEU A 85 22.29 -9.06 21.59
C LEU A 85 23.43 -10.03 21.89
N ASP A 86 23.13 -11.27 22.28
CA ASP A 86 24.14 -12.29 22.53
C ASP A 86 24.50 -12.99 21.22
N ARG A 87 25.75 -12.80 20.77
CA ARG A 87 26.25 -13.37 19.51
C ARG A 87 26.51 -14.87 19.54
N GLU A 88 26.57 -15.47 20.73
CA GLU A 88 26.73 -16.92 20.86
C GLU A 88 25.40 -17.62 20.62
N ILE A 89 24.29 -17.03 21.06
CA ILE A 89 22.95 -17.57 20.87
C ILE A 89 22.34 -17.08 19.56
N THR A 90 22.43 -15.78 19.29
CA THR A 90 21.78 -15.13 18.16
C THR A 90 22.78 -14.99 17.02
N PRO A 91 22.63 -15.74 15.92
CA PRO A 91 23.62 -15.79 14.84
C PRO A 91 23.61 -14.54 13.92
N ILE A 92 22.63 -13.67 14.10
CA ILE A 92 22.50 -12.41 13.35
C ILE A 92 22.91 -11.21 14.22
N ASN A 93 23.45 -10.17 13.59
CA ASN A 93 23.94 -9.00 14.31
C ASN A 93 22.82 -7.96 14.49
N LEU A 94 22.04 -8.12 15.55
CA LEU A 94 21.03 -7.15 15.97
C LEU A 94 21.66 -6.03 16.78
N ARG A 95 21.26 -4.79 16.52
CA ARG A 95 21.77 -3.61 17.23
C ARG A 95 20.61 -2.84 17.84
N PHE A 96 20.90 -2.18 18.94
CA PHE A 96 19.92 -1.40 19.69
C PHE A 96 20.39 0.04 19.90
N ASN A 97 19.46 0.99 19.79
CA ASN A 97 19.69 2.38 20.17
C ASN A 97 18.39 3.02 20.67
N SER A 98 18.36 3.43 21.94
CA SER A 98 17.16 4.00 22.55
C SER A 98 16.81 5.42 22.07
N ILE A 99 17.76 6.15 21.47
CA ILE A 99 17.55 7.53 21.00
C ILE A 99 17.05 7.55 19.55
N ARG A 100 17.51 6.61 18.72
CA ARG A 100 17.18 6.53 17.29
C ARG A 100 16.73 5.13 16.90
N PRO A 101 15.67 4.57 17.50
CA PRO A 101 15.33 3.16 17.34
C PRO A 101 14.98 2.80 15.89
N THR A 102 14.37 3.70 15.09
CA THR A 102 14.08 3.46 13.66
C THR A 102 15.31 3.61 12.74
N SER A 103 16.51 3.40 13.27
CA SER A 103 17.76 3.32 12.48
C SER A 103 18.57 2.08 12.83
N TYR A 104 17.97 1.18 13.60
CA TYR A 104 18.56 0.01 14.23
C TYR A 104 17.53 -1.12 14.20
N GLU A 105 17.99 -2.35 14.42
CA GLU A 105 17.19 -3.56 14.24
C GLU A 105 16.23 -3.86 15.41
N LEU A 106 16.44 -3.19 16.56
CA LEU A 106 15.68 -3.42 17.79
C LEU A 106 15.03 -2.13 18.33
N ALA A 107 13.82 -2.27 18.88
CA ALA A 107 13.10 -1.25 19.63
C ALA A 107 12.85 -1.72 21.08
N SER A 108 12.64 -0.79 22.02
CA SER A 108 12.36 -1.13 23.43
C SER A 108 11.38 -0.15 24.03
N LEU A 109 10.40 -0.67 24.77
CA LEU A 109 9.37 0.15 25.42
C LEU A 109 9.95 1.00 26.55
N THR A 110 10.94 0.45 27.28
CA THR A 110 11.55 1.09 28.44
C THR A 110 12.78 1.93 28.07
N GLY A 111 13.26 1.79 26.84
CA GLY A 111 14.57 2.31 26.42
C GLY A 111 15.75 1.46 26.93
N ASP A 112 15.50 0.37 27.67
CA ASP A 112 16.52 -0.60 28.09
C ASP A 112 16.59 -1.77 27.11
N TYR A 113 17.83 -2.22 26.84
CA TYR A 113 18.10 -3.35 25.96
C TYR A 113 17.53 -4.66 26.49
N SER A 114 17.29 -4.77 27.80
CA SER A 114 16.70 -5.94 28.45
C SER A 114 15.24 -6.23 28.07
N SER A 115 14.58 -5.27 27.40
CA SER A 115 13.23 -5.39 26.85
C SER A 115 13.20 -5.09 25.36
N ALA A 116 14.36 -5.20 24.70
CA ALA A 116 14.47 -4.92 23.29
C ALA A 116 13.88 -6.07 22.46
N VAL A 117 13.04 -5.70 21.50
CA VAL A 117 12.35 -6.60 20.58
C VAL A 117 12.70 -6.23 19.14
N PRO A 118 12.77 -7.21 18.22
CA PRO A 118 13.07 -6.97 16.82
C PRO A 118 11.92 -6.30 16.08
N TYR A 119 12.26 -5.53 15.04
CA TYR A 119 11.26 -5.11 14.07
C TYR A 119 10.86 -6.26 13.15
N TYR A 120 9.63 -6.69 13.23
CA TYR A 120 9.05 -7.62 12.26
C TYR A 120 8.75 -6.93 10.93
N LEU A 121 8.60 -5.61 10.93
CA LEU A 121 8.48 -4.78 9.74
C LEU A 121 9.23 -3.46 9.98
N HIS A 122 10.23 -3.15 9.15
CA HIS A 122 10.95 -1.87 9.23
C HIS A 122 11.63 -1.48 7.94
N VAL A 123 12.07 -0.22 7.90
CA VAL A 123 12.93 0.32 6.86
C VAL A 123 14.39 0.16 7.30
N PRO A 124 15.19 -0.66 6.62
CA PRO A 124 16.57 -0.89 7.01
C PRO A 124 17.39 0.39 6.83
N ARG A 125 18.41 0.53 7.68
CA ARG A 125 19.26 1.74 7.74
C ARG A 125 19.91 2.12 6.41
N ASP A 126 20.26 1.12 5.60
CA ASP A 126 20.95 1.32 4.33
C ASP A 126 19.96 1.67 3.19
N SER A 127 18.66 1.76 3.49
CA SER A 127 17.66 2.31 2.58
C SER A 127 18.02 3.73 2.19
N SER A 128 17.97 3.98 0.90
CA SER A 128 18.14 5.31 0.32
C SER A 128 16.90 5.67 -0.46
N TYR A 129 16.76 6.95 -0.79
CA TYR A 129 15.66 7.43 -1.62
C TYR A 129 15.57 6.71 -2.99
N PHE A 130 16.67 6.13 -3.49
CA PHE A 130 16.69 5.39 -4.77
C PHE A 130 16.62 3.86 -4.61
N ASN A 131 16.73 3.36 -3.38
CA ASN A 131 16.77 1.93 -3.08
C ASN A 131 16.13 1.75 -1.71
N TYR A 132 14.81 1.71 -1.71
CA TYR A 132 14.01 1.72 -0.50
C TYR A 132 13.57 0.29 -0.18
N GLY A 133 14.09 -0.26 0.91
CA GLY A 133 13.75 -1.63 1.33
C GLY A 133 12.71 -1.61 2.44
N ILE A 134 11.90 -2.66 2.53
CA ILE A 134 11.20 -3.02 3.75
C ILE A 134 11.60 -4.45 4.09
N GLU A 135 12.10 -4.64 5.31
CA GLU A 135 12.67 -5.89 5.78
C GLU A 135 11.95 -6.38 7.04
N SER A 136 11.92 -7.71 7.20
CA SER A 136 11.45 -8.38 8.40
C SER A 136 12.61 -9.02 9.16
N LEU A 137 12.67 -8.80 10.47
CA LEU A 137 13.62 -9.47 11.37
C LEU A 137 12.96 -10.53 12.25
N ALA A 138 11.75 -10.97 11.90
CA ALA A 138 11.10 -12.10 12.55
C ALA A 138 11.96 -13.37 12.36
N PRO A 139 12.35 -14.06 13.45
CA PRO A 139 13.16 -15.28 13.34
C PRO A 139 12.32 -16.44 12.83
N THR A 140 12.90 -17.36 12.06
CA THR A 140 12.23 -18.60 11.66
C THR A 140 12.07 -19.58 12.84
N ILE A 141 11.15 -20.54 12.74
CA ILE A 141 10.97 -21.58 13.76
C ILE A 141 12.28 -22.36 13.98
N GLU A 142 12.99 -22.70 12.91
CA GLU A 142 14.28 -23.39 12.95
C GLU A 142 15.35 -22.55 13.68
N SER A 143 15.35 -21.23 13.48
CA SER A 143 16.24 -20.31 14.20
C SER A 143 15.91 -20.29 15.69
N MET A 144 14.62 -20.30 16.06
CA MET A 144 14.18 -20.34 17.45
C MET A 144 14.52 -21.68 18.13
N GLU A 145 14.29 -22.80 17.46
CA GLU A 145 14.69 -24.14 17.92
C GLU A 145 16.21 -24.23 18.14
N PHE A 146 17.00 -23.65 17.23
CA PHE A 146 18.45 -23.58 17.35
C PHE A 146 18.89 -22.74 18.56
N GLN A 147 18.29 -21.55 18.75
CA GLN A 147 18.56 -20.70 19.91
C GLN A 147 18.21 -21.41 21.23
N LEU A 148 17.05 -22.08 21.30
CA LEU A 148 16.64 -22.86 22.49
C LEU A 148 17.66 -23.97 22.78
N SER A 149 18.13 -24.64 21.74
CA SER A 149 19.13 -25.70 21.86
C SER A 149 20.45 -25.17 22.46
N LEU A 150 20.94 -24.04 21.96
CA LEU A 150 22.17 -23.41 22.47
C LEU A 150 21.99 -22.91 23.91
N TYR A 151 20.89 -22.22 24.19
CA TYR A 151 20.61 -21.69 25.52
C TYR A 151 20.52 -22.81 26.57
N VAL A 152 19.77 -23.88 26.29
CA VAL A 152 19.67 -25.02 27.23
C VAL A 152 21.02 -25.69 27.44
N SER A 153 21.79 -25.96 26.37
CA SER A 153 23.13 -26.54 26.50
C SER A 153 24.07 -25.66 27.34
N ARG A 154 23.97 -24.33 27.23
CA ARG A 154 24.80 -23.37 27.97
C ARG A 154 24.43 -23.26 29.45
N GLU A 155 23.13 -23.21 29.76
CA GLU A 155 22.65 -22.96 31.13
C GLU A 155 22.60 -24.24 31.99
N LEU A 156 22.52 -25.43 31.37
CA LEU A 156 22.35 -26.70 32.08
C LEU A 156 23.46 -27.00 33.12
N PRO A 157 24.76 -26.80 32.85
CA PRO A 157 25.82 -26.98 33.85
C PRO A 157 25.61 -26.12 35.10
N GLY A 158 25.15 -24.88 34.91
CA GLY A 158 24.87 -23.95 36.00
C GLY A 158 23.68 -24.39 36.86
N CYS A 159 22.64 -24.96 36.24
CA CYS A 159 21.47 -25.45 36.96
C CYS A 159 21.78 -26.67 37.83
N VAL A 160 22.54 -27.65 37.30
CA VAL A 160 22.84 -28.88 38.03
C VAL A 160 23.82 -28.68 39.19
N ARG A 161 24.52 -27.54 39.27
CA ARG A 161 25.44 -27.13 40.35
C ARG A 161 26.40 -28.26 40.78
N GLU A 162 27.07 -28.87 39.81
CA GLU A 162 27.99 -30.00 40.04
C GLU A 162 27.37 -31.17 40.83
N PHE A 163 26.03 -31.28 40.85
CA PHE A 163 25.25 -32.29 41.56
C PHE A 163 25.43 -32.32 43.09
N GLU A 164 25.85 -31.22 43.73
CA GLU A 164 26.08 -31.11 45.19
C GLU A 164 24.94 -31.71 46.04
N GLU A 165 23.68 -31.52 45.64
CA GLU A 165 22.50 -32.03 46.35
C GLU A 165 22.34 -33.55 46.29
N LEU A 166 22.80 -34.17 45.21
CA LEU A 166 22.80 -35.62 45.04
C LEU A 166 24.03 -36.26 45.71
N GLU A 167 25.17 -35.57 45.71
CA GLU A 167 26.35 -36.00 46.46
C GLU A 167 26.05 -36.11 47.97
N ALA A 168 25.32 -35.13 48.52
CA ALA A 168 24.83 -35.18 49.90
C ALA A 168 23.93 -36.40 50.21
N GLN A 169 23.36 -37.03 49.19
CA GLN A 169 22.54 -38.25 49.29
C GLN A 169 23.34 -39.54 49.03
N GLY A 170 24.66 -39.44 48.94
CA GLY A 170 25.59 -40.56 48.76
C GLY A 170 25.76 -41.03 47.32
N PHE A 171 25.47 -40.19 46.33
CA PHE A 171 25.87 -40.42 44.94
C PHE A 171 27.30 -39.88 44.71
N ASP A 172 28.05 -40.54 43.84
CA ASP A 172 29.33 -40.07 43.29
C ASP A 172 29.11 -39.88 41.79
N ILE A 173 29.13 -38.63 41.32
CA ILE A 173 28.68 -38.24 39.98
C ILE A 173 29.82 -37.48 39.28
N SER A 174 30.15 -37.91 38.07
CA SER A 174 31.02 -37.16 37.17
C SER A 174 30.30 -36.91 35.85
N SER A 175 30.47 -35.70 35.30
CA SER A 175 29.74 -35.24 34.13
C SER A 175 30.66 -34.56 33.12
N ASP A 176 30.29 -34.66 31.85
CA ASP A 176 31.00 -34.03 30.73
C ASP A 176 30.29 -32.72 30.34
N ASN A 177 30.61 -31.65 31.07
CA ASN A 177 29.99 -30.33 30.89
C ASN A 177 30.38 -29.65 29.56
N GLU A 178 31.45 -30.10 28.90
CA GLU A 178 31.94 -29.50 27.66
C GLU A 178 31.22 -30.02 26.41
N ASN A 179 30.52 -31.16 26.50
CA ASN A 179 29.91 -31.83 25.34
C ASN A 179 28.40 -32.07 25.50
N ILE A 180 27.66 -31.06 25.98
CA ILE A 180 26.20 -31.10 26.08
C ILE A 180 25.56 -30.70 24.74
N ILE A 181 24.82 -31.63 24.13
CA ILE A 181 24.12 -31.39 22.87
C ILE A 181 22.61 -31.42 23.12
N THR A 182 21.96 -30.29 22.90
CA THR A 182 20.50 -30.19 22.96
C THR A 182 19.93 -30.11 21.55
N THR A 183 18.76 -30.70 21.34
CA THR A 183 17.93 -30.52 20.14
C THR A 183 16.52 -30.23 20.59
N VAL A 184 15.94 -29.15 20.05
CA VAL A 184 14.61 -28.68 20.42
C VAL A 184 13.69 -28.74 19.21
N TYR A 185 12.44 -29.10 19.42
CA TYR A 185 11.38 -29.02 18.40
C TYR A 185 10.18 -28.24 18.93
N ILE A 186 9.77 -27.18 18.24
CA ILE A 186 8.55 -26.43 18.50
C ILE A 186 7.41 -27.12 17.74
N ARG A 187 6.43 -27.63 18.48
CA ARG A 187 5.19 -28.23 17.94
C ARG A 187 4.03 -27.27 18.17
N ASP A 188 2.87 -27.63 17.64
CA ASP A 188 1.66 -26.81 17.76
C ASP A 188 1.19 -26.66 19.22
N ASP A 189 1.35 -27.70 20.05
CA ASP A 189 0.84 -27.76 21.43
C ASP A 189 1.94 -27.86 22.51
N LYS A 190 3.19 -28.08 22.12
CA LYS A 190 4.31 -28.30 23.05
C LYS A 190 5.67 -27.99 22.44
N ILE A 191 6.68 -27.91 23.30
CA ILE A 191 8.09 -27.81 22.92
C ILE A 191 8.83 -29.02 23.48
N GLU A 192 9.46 -29.79 22.59
CA GLU A 192 10.17 -31.02 22.92
C GLU A 192 11.67 -30.74 23.04
N PHE A 193 12.27 -31.06 24.19
CA PHE A 193 13.70 -30.94 24.45
C PHE A 193 14.33 -32.34 24.49
N ILE A 194 15.35 -32.56 23.66
CA ILE A 194 16.15 -33.79 23.64
C ILE A 194 17.58 -33.43 23.96
N VAL A 195 18.08 -33.84 25.13
CA VAL A 195 19.40 -33.47 25.63
C VAL A 195 20.29 -34.70 25.72
N LYS A 196 21.45 -34.64 25.08
CA LYS A 196 22.53 -35.60 25.23
C LYS A 196 23.57 -35.03 26.18
N TYR A 197 23.65 -35.61 27.37
CA TYR A 197 24.55 -35.19 28.43
C TYR A 197 25.13 -36.43 29.12
N ASN A 198 26.44 -36.65 29.00
CA ASN A 198 27.06 -37.87 29.52
C ASN A 198 27.33 -37.73 31.02
N ILE A 199 26.62 -38.52 31.82
CA ILE A 199 26.78 -38.57 33.28
C ILE A 199 27.17 -40.00 33.68
N ASP A 200 28.30 -40.12 34.36
CA ASP A 200 28.74 -41.33 35.02
C ASP A 200 28.39 -41.22 36.50
N ALA A 201 27.50 -42.08 36.99
CA ALA A 201 27.00 -42.05 38.37
C ALA A 201 27.28 -43.38 39.09
N SER A 202 27.63 -43.29 40.38
CA SER A 202 27.80 -44.46 41.24
C SER A 202 27.18 -44.29 42.62
N LYS A 203 26.62 -45.38 43.17
CA LYS A 203 26.03 -45.43 44.51
C LYS A 203 26.11 -46.84 45.05
N GLY A 204 26.62 -47.00 46.27
CA GLY A 204 26.70 -48.32 46.94
C GLY A 204 27.47 -49.39 46.15
N GLY A 205 28.41 -49.00 45.27
CA GLY A 205 29.18 -49.91 44.42
C GLY A 205 28.55 -50.26 43.07
N VAL A 206 27.31 -49.86 42.81
CA VAL A 206 26.67 -49.94 41.49
C VAL A 206 27.10 -48.71 40.68
N LYS A 207 27.43 -48.92 39.39
CA LYS A 207 27.78 -47.85 38.45
C LYS A 207 26.83 -47.87 37.26
N THR A 208 26.46 -46.71 36.77
CA THR A 208 25.70 -46.55 35.52
C THR A 208 26.20 -45.35 34.76
N LYS A 209 25.99 -45.38 33.44
CA LYS A 209 26.12 -44.23 32.57
C LYS A 209 24.73 -43.82 32.10
N ILE A 210 24.43 -42.54 32.14
CA ILE A 210 23.17 -41.96 31.66
C ILE A 210 23.57 -40.92 30.63
N SER A 211 23.03 -41.01 29.41
CA SER A 211 23.49 -40.18 28.29
C SER A 211 22.39 -39.35 27.64
N GLY A 212 21.13 -39.76 27.75
CA GLY A 212 20.00 -39.10 27.10
C GLY A 212 18.91 -38.71 28.09
N PHE A 213 18.45 -37.47 27.96
CA PHE A 213 17.36 -36.88 28.74
C PHE A 213 16.35 -36.25 27.78
N THR A 214 15.08 -36.26 28.19
CA THR A 214 14.00 -35.66 27.40
C THR A 214 13.06 -34.92 28.32
N ASP A 215 12.59 -33.75 27.89
CA ASP A 215 11.54 -33.01 28.57
C ASP A 215 10.57 -32.43 27.54
N ASP A 216 9.29 -32.42 27.87
CA ASP A 216 8.22 -31.87 27.03
C ASP A 216 7.51 -30.78 27.82
N ILE A 217 7.62 -29.53 27.37
CA ILE A 217 6.89 -28.40 27.95
C ILE A 217 5.62 -28.20 27.15
N ARG A 218 4.47 -28.43 27.77
CA ARG A 218 3.16 -28.19 27.11
C ARG A 218 2.89 -26.69 27.08
N PHE A 219 2.98 -26.11 25.89
CA PHE A 219 2.72 -24.69 25.63
C PHE A 219 2.62 -24.45 24.10
N PRO A 220 1.53 -23.83 23.60
CA PRO A 220 1.32 -23.60 22.17
C PRO A 220 2.08 -22.35 21.67
N PHE A 221 3.42 -22.38 21.71
CA PHE A 221 4.24 -21.24 21.31
C PHE A 221 3.98 -20.81 19.85
N LYS A 222 3.81 -21.79 18.94
CA LYS A 222 3.61 -21.55 17.49
C LYS A 222 2.44 -20.59 17.23
N LYS A 223 1.33 -20.76 17.95
CA LYS A 223 0.14 -19.90 17.89
C LYS A 223 0.47 -18.42 18.09
N TYR A 224 1.25 -18.07 19.11
CA TYR A 224 1.61 -16.67 19.41
C TYR A 224 2.50 -16.07 18.33
N TYR A 225 3.46 -16.86 17.85
CA TYR A 225 4.36 -16.45 16.77
C TYR A 225 3.59 -16.24 15.45
N GLU A 226 2.70 -17.17 15.10
CA GLU A 226 1.85 -17.06 13.90
C GLU A 226 0.96 -15.82 13.95
N LEU A 227 0.31 -15.53 15.09
CA LEU A 227 -0.45 -14.31 15.28
C LEU A 227 0.40 -13.04 15.04
N ALA A 228 1.64 -13.02 15.54
CA ALA A 228 2.56 -11.91 15.29
C ALA A 228 2.88 -11.74 13.79
N THR A 229 3.10 -12.85 13.08
CA THR A 229 3.35 -12.82 11.63
C THR A 229 2.13 -12.38 10.82
N VAL A 230 0.91 -12.78 11.20
CA VAL A 230 -0.33 -12.34 10.54
C VAL A 230 -0.55 -10.84 10.72
N ILE A 231 -0.39 -10.30 11.93
CA ILE A 231 -0.51 -8.86 12.20
C ILE A 231 0.52 -8.09 11.36
N THR A 232 1.75 -8.59 11.29
CA THR A 232 2.84 -8.00 10.49
C THR A 232 2.51 -8.00 9.00
N ALA A 233 1.95 -9.11 8.48
CA ALA A 233 1.55 -9.22 7.09
C ALA A 233 0.42 -8.25 6.74
N VAL A 234 -0.59 -8.11 7.62
CA VAL A 234 -1.66 -7.13 7.42
C VAL A 234 -1.12 -5.71 7.45
N GLU A 235 -0.25 -5.36 8.40
CA GLU A 235 0.37 -4.04 8.44
C GLU A 235 1.14 -3.75 7.14
N ALA A 236 1.91 -4.72 6.63
CA ALA A 236 2.65 -4.53 5.39
C ALA A 236 1.74 -4.31 4.16
N LEU A 237 0.53 -4.87 4.17
CA LEU A 237 -0.44 -4.76 3.07
C LEU A 237 -1.31 -3.51 3.16
N THR A 238 -1.74 -3.13 4.36
CA THR A 238 -2.73 -2.06 4.57
C THR A 238 -2.14 -0.78 5.14
N GLN A 239 -0.93 -0.84 5.73
CA GLN A 239 -0.25 0.27 6.39
C GLN A 239 -1.18 1.01 7.36
N PHE A 240 -1.84 0.24 8.23
CA PHE A 240 -2.91 0.74 9.08
C PHE A 240 -2.37 1.68 10.17
N ILE A 241 -1.12 1.51 10.62
CA ILE A 241 -0.50 2.42 11.59
C ILE A 241 -0.20 3.77 10.92
N GLU A 242 0.29 3.78 9.68
CA GLU A 242 0.45 5.02 8.91
C GLU A 242 -0.89 5.69 8.64
N GLY A 243 -1.90 4.91 8.22
CA GLY A 243 -3.27 5.38 8.02
C GLY A 243 -3.81 6.07 9.28
N PHE A 244 -3.70 5.42 10.43
CA PHE A 244 -4.05 5.99 11.73
C PHE A 244 -3.30 7.29 12.02
N THR A 245 -1.98 7.33 11.78
CA THR A 245 -1.16 8.54 12.01
C THR A 245 -1.59 9.70 11.12
N THR A 246 -1.87 9.44 9.84
CA THR A 246 -2.34 10.47 8.91
C THR A 246 -3.71 11.01 9.33
N ASN A 247 -4.62 10.15 9.78
CA ASN A 247 -5.91 10.56 10.34
C ASN A 247 -5.74 11.41 11.61
N LEU A 248 -4.81 11.03 12.48
CA LEU A 248 -4.48 11.77 13.70
C LEU A 248 -3.94 13.17 13.39
N ILE A 249 -3.02 13.29 12.42
CA ILE A 249 -2.51 14.58 11.96
C ILE A 249 -3.65 15.41 11.36
N SER A 250 -4.45 14.82 10.47
CA SER A 250 -5.58 15.50 9.83
C SER A 250 -6.55 16.07 10.85
N TYR A 251 -6.97 15.27 11.84
CA TYR A 251 -7.93 15.66 12.86
C TYR A 251 -7.41 16.72 13.83
N TYR A 252 -6.13 16.70 14.18
CA TYR A 252 -5.50 17.66 15.12
C TYR A 252 -4.73 18.79 14.44
N SER A 253 -4.98 19.04 13.15
CA SER A 253 -4.34 20.12 12.38
C SER A 253 -5.29 21.27 12.06
N GLY A 254 -4.73 22.45 11.74
CA GLY A 254 -5.51 23.62 11.31
C GLY A 254 -4.77 24.94 11.48
N LEU A 255 -5.37 26.07 11.07
CA LEU A 255 -4.75 27.42 11.17
C LEU A 255 -4.74 28.00 12.60
N ASN A 256 -4.14 27.27 13.52
CA ASN A 256 -3.96 27.67 14.91
C ASN A 256 -2.55 27.29 15.36
N PRO A 257 -1.78 28.19 15.99
CA PRO A 257 -0.42 27.90 16.44
C PRO A 257 -0.34 26.79 17.51
N ASN A 258 -1.47 26.44 18.15
CA ASN A 258 -1.57 25.35 19.11
C ASN A 258 -1.95 24.00 18.47
N LEU A 259 -2.34 23.98 17.19
CA LEU A 259 -2.63 22.76 16.41
C LEU A 259 -1.44 22.38 15.53
N LEU A 260 -1.47 21.18 14.96
CA LEU A 260 -0.50 20.76 13.96
C LEU A 260 -0.65 21.56 12.65
N PRO A 261 0.44 21.73 11.88
CA PRO A 261 0.35 22.22 10.49
C PRO A 261 -0.64 21.38 9.65
N PRO A 262 -1.59 21.99 8.94
CA PRO A 262 -2.54 21.24 8.09
C PRO A 262 -1.86 20.71 6.82
N PHE A 263 -2.33 19.57 6.28
CA PHE A 263 -1.84 19.08 5.00
C PHE A 263 -2.08 20.09 3.87
N THR A 264 -3.27 20.68 3.82
CA THR A 264 -3.62 21.74 2.88
C THR A 264 -4.64 22.67 3.53
N GLU A 265 -4.44 23.98 3.38
CA GLU A 265 -5.37 25.01 3.87
C GLU A 265 -5.08 26.35 3.16
N TYR A 266 -6.05 27.26 3.17
CA TYR A 266 -5.94 28.55 2.49
C TYR A 266 -6.48 29.71 3.34
N THR A 267 -5.79 30.85 3.33
CA THR A 267 -6.30 32.07 3.94
C THR A 267 -5.86 33.32 3.19
N ASN A 268 -6.67 34.36 3.27
CA ASN A 268 -6.38 35.72 2.79
C ASN A 268 -6.09 36.69 3.95
N ALA A 269 -5.92 36.17 5.17
CA ALA A 269 -5.58 36.97 6.32
C ALA A 269 -4.14 37.53 6.19
N PRO A 270 -3.90 38.80 6.59
CA PRO A 270 -2.57 39.42 6.53
C PRO A 270 -1.61 38.91 7.62
N TYR A 271 -2.09 38.03 8.50
CA TYR A 271 -1.25 37.34 9.47
C TYR A 271 -0.99 35.91 8.98
N VAL A 272 0.29 35.57 8.91
CA VAL A 272 0.75 34.25 8.51
C VAL A 272 0.87 33.37 9.74
N MET A 273 0.21 32.21 9.73
CA MET A 273 0.46 31.20 10.73
C MET A 273 1.76 30.47 10.42
N THR A 274 2.59 30.27 11.43
CA THR A 274 3.85 29.54 11.31
C THR A 274 3.98 28.60 12.49
N TRP A 275 4.62 27.47 12.24
CA TRP A 275 4.93 26.48 13.26
C TRP A 275 6.44 26.28 13.31
N SER A 276 6.92 25.63 14.38
CA SER A 276 8.25 25.04 14.38
C SER A 276 8.14 23.52 14.23
N ASN A 277 9.08 22.92 13.49
CA ASN A 277 9.23 21.48 13.40
C ASN A 277 9.41 20.87 14.79
N ALA A 278 10.20 21.51 15.66
CA ALA A 278 10.37 21.08 17.03
C ALA A 278 9.06 21.02 17.83
N LYS A 279 8.19 22.03 17.72
CA LYS A 279 6.89 22.04 18.43
C LYS A 279 5.95 21.00 17.82
N ALA A 280 5.77 21.02 16.50
CA ALA A 280 4.88 20.09 15.82
C ALA A 280 5.26 18.62 16.12
N ARG A 281 6.56 18.30 16.19
CA ARG A 281 7.04 16.97 16.56
C ARG A 281 6.65 16.61 17.99
N ASN A 282 6.80 17.52 18.94
CA ASN A 282 6.41 17.27 20.33
C ASN A 282 4.88 17.14 20.49
N ASP A 283 4.10 17.91 19.73
CA ASP A 283 2.64 17.81 19.72
C ASP A 283 2.21 16.43 19.18
N LEU A 284 2.77 16.01 18.04
CA LEU A 284 2.46 14.69 17.46
C LEU A 284 2.95 13.54 18.35
N ASP A 285 4.13 13.65 18.97
CA ASP A 285 4.64 12.67 19.95
C ASP A 285 3.65 12.49 21.12
N SER A 286 3.06 13.59 21.60
CA SER A 286 2.07 13.58 22.68
C SER A 286 0.73 12.98 22.25
N LEU A 287 0.30 13.24 21.01
CA LEU A 287 -0.91 12.65 20.43
C LEU A 287 -0.73 11.14 20.22
N LEU A 288 0.38 10.71 19.64
CA LEU A 288 0.69 9.29 19.46
C LEU A 288 0.73 8.54 20.79
N GLN A 289 1.33 9.14 21.83
CA GLN A 289 1.32 8.56 23.16
C GLN A 289 -0.10 8.35 23.72
N SER A 290 -1.03 9.25 23.39
CA SER A 290 -2.41 9.22 23.90
C SER A 290 -3.31 8.28 23.10
N TYR A 291 -3.19 8.28 21.77
CA TYR A 291 -4.15 7.60 20.89
C TYR A 291 -3.66 6.29 20.31
N LEU A 292 -2.34 6.07 20.14
CA LEU A 292 -1.84 4.82 19.55
C LEU A 292 -2.18 3.61 20.44
N SER A 293 -2.13 3.79 21.76
CA SER A 293 -2.49 2.73 22.72
C SER A 293 -4.00 2.43 22.75
N ALA A 294 -4.82 3.25 22.07
CA ALA A 294 -6.25 3.04 21.90
C ALA A 294 -6.58 2.27 20.61
N LEU A 295 -5.59 1.97 19.76
CA LEU A 295 -5.78 1.05 18.63
C LEU A 295 -6.18 -0.33 19.16
N GLN A 296 -7.20 -0.91 18.53
CA GLN A 296 -7.70 -2.24 18.87
C GLN A 296 -7.89 -3.06 17.59
N ILE A 297 -7.65 -4.36 17.70
CA ILE A 297 -7.99 -5.30 16.63
C ILE A 297 -9.35 -5.91 16.96
N MET A 298 -10.25 -5.90 15.99
CA MET A 298 -11.57 -6.51 16.14
C MET A 298 -11.44 -8.02 16.33
N ASN A 299 -12.42 -8.61 17.02
CA ASN A 299 -12.47 -10.05 17.28
C ASN A 299 -11.32 -10.59 18.17
N THR A 300 -10.68 -9.75 18.99
CA THR A 300 -9.70 -10.20 19.99
C THR A 300 -10.28 -10.10 21.41
N SER A 301 -9.68 -10.83 22.35
CA SER A 301 -9.98 -10.63 23.77
C SER A 301 -9.56 -9.22 24.19
N GLY A 302 -10.47 -8.43 24.74
CA GLY A 302 -10.19 -7.03 25.10
C GLY A 302 -10.52 -5.99 24.03
N TYR A 303 -11.06 -6.38 22.88
CA TYR A 303 -11.75 -5.45 22.01
C TYR A 303 -13.01 -4.91 22.71
N GLU A 304 -13.07 -3.59 22.88
CA GLU A 304 -14.22 -2.88 23.42
C GLU A 304 -14.61 -1.79 22.43
N PRO A 305 -15.71 -1.96 21.66
CA PRO A 305 -16.09 -1.00 20.64
C PRO A 305 -16.27 0.37 21.27
N ILE A 306 -15.58 1.36 20.73
CA ILE A 306 -15.67 2.75 21.20
C ILE A 306 -17.01 3.32 20.72
N THR A 307 -18.03 3.23 21.58
CA THR A 307 -19.35 3.82 21.32
C THR A 307 -19.32 5.30 21.71
N LEU A 308 -19.48 6.18 20.72
CA LEU A 308 -19.59 7.62 20.96
C LEU A 308 -20.95 8.13 20.51
N ASP A 309 -21.57 8.95 21.35
CA ASP A 309 -22.67 9.84 21.00
C ASP A 309 -22.12 11.09 20.27
N ALA A 310 -21.21 10.90 19.32
CA ALA A 310 -20.64 11.99 18.55
C ALA A 310 -21.68 12.47 17.52
N GLU A 311 -22.02 13.77 17.57
CA GLU A 311 -22.96 14.38 16.62
C GLU A 311 -22.31 14.52 15.23
N GLU A 312 -21.01 14.82 15.19
CA GLU A 312 -20.24 15.07 13.97
C GLU A 312 -19.70 13.78 13.33
N GLU A 313 -19.82 13.70 12.01
CA GLU A 313 -19.40 12.55 11.21
C GLU A 313 -17.87 12.34 11.21
N ILE A 314 -17.10 13.43 11.22
CA ILE A 314 -15.64 13.40 11.22
C ILE A 314 -15.10 12.76 12.50
N GLU A 315 -15.67 13.13 13.65
CA GLU A 315 -15.30 12.55 14.95
C GLU A 315 -15.62 11.05 14.97
N ARG A 316 -16.83 10.64 14.56
CA ARG A 316 -17.16 9.21 14.41
C ARG A 316 -16.17 8.45 13.53
N ASN A 317 -15.80 9.01 12.38
CA ASN A 317 -14.89 8.36 11.45
C ASN A 317 -13.48 8.22 12.03
N PHE A 318 -12.99 9.22 12.77
CA PHE A 318 -11.70 9.13 13.47
C PHE A 318 -11.71 8.00 14.50
N TYR A 319 -12.72 7.92 15.37
CA TYR A 319 -12.79 6.85 16.39
C TYR A 319 -13.04 5.47 15.79
N ASN A 320 -13.78 5.37 14.69
CA ASN A 320 -13.92 4.12 13.94
C ASN A 320 -12.57 3.64 13.39
N SER A 321 -11.66 4.56 13.01
CA SER A 321 -10.31 4.21 12.54
C SER A 321 -9.40 3.61 13.62
N LEU A 322 -9.82 3.64 14.90
CA LEU A 322 -9.12 2.96 15.99
C LEU A 322 -9.39 1.45 16.03
N SER A 323 -10.38 0.96 15.27
CA SER A 323 -10.73 -0.46 15.19
C SER A 323 -10.21 -1.05 13.88
N ILE A 324 -9.36 -2.08 13.98
CA ILE A 324 -8.70 -2.70 12.84
C ILE A 324 -9.28 -4.10 12.62
N GLU A 325 -9.73 -4.40 11.41
CA GLU A 325 -10.24 -5.72 11.04
C GLU A 325 -9.10 -6.60 10.50
N ILE A 326 -8.67 -7.58 11.29
CA ILE A 326 -7.65 -8.58 10.90
C ILE A 326 -8.25 -9.99 10.84
N PHE A 327 -9.04 -10.35 11.86
CA PHE A 327 -9.55 -11.70 12.02
C PHE A 327 -11.05 -11.75 11.74
N ASN A 328 -11.48 -12.76 10.97
CA ASN A 328 -12.90 -13.03 10.74
C ASN A 328 -13.56 -13.74 11.93
N GLU A 329 -12.76 -14.46 12.73
CA GLU A 329 -13.22 -15.22 13.89
C GLU A 329 -12.62 -14.66 15.19
N THR A 330 -13.33 -14.87 16.30
CA THR A 330 -12.85 -14.42 17.60
C THR A 330 -11.69 -15.26 18.11
N ILE A 331 -10.59 -14.60 18.46
CA ILE A 331 -9.42 -15.21 19.12
C ILE A 331 -9.39 -14.89 20.62
N SER A 332 -8.78 -15.77 21.40
CA SER A 332 -8.71 -15.65 22.87
C SER A 332 -7.65 -14.67 23.37
N GLU A 333 -6.74 -14.26 22.51
CA GLU A 333 -5.61 -13.39 22.84
C GLU A 333 -6.06 -11.92 22.80
N SER A 334 -5.47 -11.11 23.68
CA SER A 334 -5.55 -9.66 23.61
C SER A 334 -4.33 -9.10 22.90
N ILE A 335 -4.56 -8.16 21.99
CA ILE A 335 -3.49 -7.49 21.25
C ILE A 335 -3.46 -6.03 21.67
N SER A 336 -2.28 -5.51 21.98
CA SER A 336 -2.09 -4.14 22.42
C SER A 336 -0.93 -3.48 21.69
N PHE A 337 -1.09 -2.20 21.38
CA PHE A 337 -0.09 -1.38 20.71
C PHE A 337 0.50 -0.37 21.69
N TYR A 338 1.82 -0.23 21.68
CA TYR A 338 2.53 0.67 22.58
C TYR A 338 3.41 1.62 21.77
N TYR A 339 3.20 2.90 22.00
CA TYR A 339 4.07 3.96 21.50
C TYR A 339 5.33 4.07 22.36
N VAL A 340 6.50 4.23 21.75
CA VAL A 340 7.75 4.50 22.48
C VAL A 340 8.01 6.02 22.50
N PRO A 341 7.82 6.71 23.64
CA PRO A 341 7.90 8.17 23.68
C PRO A 341 9.28 8.71 23.31
N TYR A 342 9.32 9.93 22.76
CA TYR A 342 10.54 10.64 22.37
C TYR A 342 11.34 10.01 21.22
N THR A 343 10.81 8.99 20.56
CA THR A 343 11.48 8.28 19.46
C THR A 343 11.02 8.74 18.08
N LEU A 344 9.94 9.53 18.01
CA LEU A 344 9.41 10.10 16.78
C LEU A 344 10.46 10.91 16.03
N LYS A 345 10.78 10.44 14.82
CA LYS A 345 11.42 11.24 13.80
C LYS A 345 10.33 11.87 12.96
N MET A 346 10.34 13.18 12.89
CA MET A 346 9.38 13.93 12.08
C MET A 346 10.04 15.12 11.42
N ARG A 347 9.65 15.38 10.18
CA ARG A 347 9.94 16.62 9.47
C ARG A 347 8.71 17.04 8.67
N VAL A 348 8.40 18.32 8.70
CA VAL A 348 7.35 18.94 7.90
C VAL A 348 8.00 19.90 6.90
N GLN A 349 7.59 19.76 5.65
CA GLN A 349 8.06 20.55 4.52
C GLN A 349 6.88 21.27 3.84
N PRO A 350 7.08 22.41 3.16
CA PRO A 350 8.32 23.17 3.13
C PRO A 350 8.60 23.88 4.46
N SER A 351 9.87 23.93 4.83
CA SER A 351 10.34 24.66 6.01
C SER A 351 11.66 25.39 5.71
N LYS A 352 11.91 26.50 6.43
CA LYS A 352 13.19 27.22 6.37
C LYS A 352 13.89 27.10 7.72
N GLY A 353 14.79 26.13 7.83
CA GLY A 353 15.33 25.72 9.12
C GLY A 353 14.25 25.03 9.95
N ASP A 354 14.07 25.44 11.20
CA ASP A 354 13.02 24.88 12.07
C ASP A 354 11.62 25.44 11.76
N MET A 355 11.51 26.56 11.06
CA MET A 355 10.25 27.27 10.84
C MET A 355 9.47 26.72 9.62
N ILE A 356 8.24 26.28 9.86
CA ILE A 356 7.26 25.85 8.86
C ILE A 356 6.39 27.07 8.51
N ARG A 357 6.29 27.39 7.22
CA ARG A 357 5.59 28.59 6.75
C ARG A 357 4.88 28.32 5.41
N PRO A 358 3.72 28.93 5.17
CA PRO A 358 3.02 28.81 3.90
C PRO A 358 3.76 29.50 2.76
N SER A 359 3.30 29.25 1.54
CA SER A 359 3.57 30.13 0.40
C SER A 359 2.77 31.42 0.57
N ILE A 360 3.43 32.56 0.43
CA ILE A 360 2.84 33.89 0.61
C ILE A 360 2.89 34.61 -0.74
N GLU A 361 1.74 34.97 -1.26
CA GLU A 361 1.60 35.73 -2.49
C GLU A 361 1.08 37.13 -2.17
N VAL A 362 1.95 38.13 -2.29
CA VAL A 362 1.59 39.53 -2.05
C VAL A 362 1.33 40.20 -3.40
N LYS A 363 0.05 40.43 -3.73
CA LYS A 363 -0.31 41.28 -4.87
C LYS A 363 -0.18 42.75 -4.44
N LYS A 364 0.87 43.41 -4.92
CA LYS A 364 1.06 44.85 -4.72
C LYS A 364 0.08 45.63 -5.59
N SER A 365 -0.73 46.48 -4.96
CA SER A 365 -1.61 47.40 -5.67
C SER A 365 -0.94 48.77 -5.91
N ASN A 366 -1.58 49.63 -6.72
CA ASN A 366 -1.16 51.03 -6.93
C ASN A 366 -1.14 51.83 -5.61
N GLN A 367 -0.49 53.00 -5.58
CA GLN A 367 -0.21 53.84 -4.39
C GLN A 367 -1.39 54.17 -3.44
N PHE A 368 -2.62 53.77 -3.76
CA PHE A 368 -3.84 54.09 -3.04
C PHE A 368 -4.59 52.88 -2.43
N LEU A 369 -4.20 51.63 -2.72
CA LEU A 369 -4.84 50.43 -2.16
C LEU A 369 -3.83 49.59 -1.34
N PRO A 370 -4.25 49.04 -0.18
CA PRO A 370 -3.40 48.14 0.60
C PRO A 370 -3.13 46.86 -0.20
N ALA A 371 -1.92 46.32 -0.08
CA ALA A 371 -1.56 45.06 -0.73
C ALA A 371 -2.42 43.91 -0.19
N SER A 372 -2.91 43.04 -1.07
CA SER A 372 -3.61 41.81 -0.68
C SER A 372 -2.61 40.66 -0.58
N GLU A 373 -2.73 39.88 0.48
CA GLU A 373 -1.85 38.74 0.79
C GLU A 373 -2.66 37.45 0.77
N PHE A 374 -2.20 36.48 -0.02
CA PHE A 374 -2.76 35.14 -0.09
C PHE A 374 -1.76 34.15 0.46
N ASN A 375 -2.22 33.31 1.40
CA ASN A 375 -1.40 32.42 2.18
C ASN A 375 -1.87 30.98 1.93
N THR A 376 -1.07 30.22 1.18
CA THR A 376 -1.34 28.81 0.83
C THR A 376 -0.51 27.88 1.69
N TYR A 377 -1.17 27.13 2.56
CA TYR A 377 -0.56 26.11 3.41
C TYR A 377 -0.64 24.79 2.65
N LYS A 378 0.50 24.22 2.29
CA LYS A 378 0.59 22.88 1.72
C LYS A 378 1.79 22.21 2.36
N PHE A 379 1.54 21.32 3.32
CA PHE A 379 2.59 20.73 4.14
C PHE A 379 2.65 19.21 3.97
N PHE A 380 3.88 18.71 3.94
CA PHE A 380 4.24 17.32 3.72
C PHE A 380 5.01 16.80 4.93
N TYR A 381 4.48 15.76 5.55
CA TYR A 381 5.02 15.11 6.72
C TYR A 381 5.85 13.89 6.30
N ASP A 382 7.10 13.88 6.76
CA ASP A 382 7.92 12.68 6.85
C ASP A 382 7.90 12.23 8.32
N VAL A 383 7.37 11.06 8.62
CA VAL A 383 7.19 10.53 9.98
C VAL A 383 7.75 9.12 10.05
N SER A 384 8.55 8.83 11.07
CA SER A 384 9.03 7.47 11.37
C SER A 384 9.12 7.25 12.88
N TYR A 385 8.47 6.20 13.39
CA TYR A 385 8.51 5.84 14.81
C TYR A 385 8.21 4.34 15.03
N PRO A 386 8.71 3.74 16.12
CA PRO A 386 8.42 2.35 16.48
C PRO A 386 7.07 2.20 17.19
N VAL A 387 6.42 1.08 16.92
CA VAL A 387 5.25 0.59 17.65
C VAL A 387 5.57 -0.80 18.18
N ILE A 388 5.46 -0.98 19.50
CA ILE A 388 5.63 -2.30 20.11
C ILE A 388 4.26 -2.94 20.24
N VAL A 389 4.11 -4.14 19.70
CA VAL A 389 2.90 -4.94 19.76
C VAL A 389 3.09 -6.02 20.82
N GLU A 390 2.11 -6.15 21.72
CA GLU A 390 2.02 -7.27 22.66
C GLU A 390 0.83 -8.15 22.27
N ILE A 391 1.10 -9.45 22.12
CA ILE A 391 0.07 -10.49 22.08
C ILE A 391 0.08 -11.16 23.44
N ARG A 392 -0.99 -10.96 24.20
CA ARG A 392 -1.14 -11.52 25.53
C ARG A 392 -2.25 -12.56 25.52
N GLY A 393 -1.97 -13.74 26.05
CA GLY A 393 -2.94 -14.82 26.15
C GLY A 393 -2.89 -15.52 27.51
N ASN A 394 -3.96 -16.23 27.83
CA ASN A 394 -4.07 -17.06 29.02
C ASN A 394 -4.29 -18.51 28.62
N GLU A 395 -3.38 -19.39 29.02
CA GLU A 395 -3.34 -20.81 28.63
C GLU A 395 -3.45 -21.69 29.89
N PRO A 396 -4.64 -21.78 30.51
CA PRO A 396 -4.80 -22.33 31.87
C PRO A 396 -4.52 -23.84 31.95
N MET A 397 -4.54 -24.53 30.81
CA MET A 397 -4.27 -25.97 30.68
C MET A 397 -2.79 -26.29 30.43
N THR A 398 -1.94 -25.26 30.36
CA THR A 398 -0.50 -25.38 30.06
C THR A 398 0.35 -25.06 31.28
N GLU A 399 1.65 -25.27 31.17
CA GLU A 399 2.60 -24.95 32.24
C GLU A 399 2.89 -23.44 32.33
N ILE A 400 2.59 -22.70 31.27
CA ILE A 400 2.74 -21.24 31.18
C ILE A 400 1.35 -20.62 31.06
N GLN A 401 0.74 -20.33 32.21
CA GLN A 401 -0.65 -19.86 32.26
C GLN A 401 -0.85 -18.47 31.68
N ASP A 402 0.10 -17.55 31.89
CA ASP A 402 0.07 -16.21 31.32
C ASP A 402 1.30 -16.02 30.45
N TYR A 403 1.08 -15.57 29.21
CA TYR A 403 2.15 -15.36 28.25
C TYR A 403 1.95 -14.06 27.48
N SER A 404 3.07 -13.39 27.23
CA SER A 404 3.14 -12.18 26.41
C SER A 404 4.22 -12.39 25.36
N PHE A 405 3.86 -12.13 24.10
CA PHE A 405 4.77 -12.15 22.96
C PHE A 405 4.88 -10.72 22.42
N PHE A 406 6.09 -10.17 22.40
CA PHE A 406 6.35 -8.79 22.01
C PHE A 406 7.14 -8.71 20.72
N PHE A 407 6.75 -7.82 19.81
CA PHE A 407 7.53 -7.50 18.61
C PHE A 407 7.34 -6.03 18.24
N ALA A 408 8.17 -5.50 17.34
CA ALA A 408 8.05 -4.12 16.88
C ALA A 408 7.62 -4.04 15.41
N LEU A 409 6.88 -2.98 15.09
CA LEU A 409 6.57 -2.51 13.75
C LEU A 409 7.07 -1.07 13.63
N GLU A 410 7.57 -0.67 12.46
CA GLU A 410 7.88 0.73 12.17
C GLU A 410 6.76 1.34 11.35
N ALA A 411 6.15 2.42 11.86
CA ALA A 411 5.31 3.28 11.04
C ALA A 411 6.20 4.25 10.26
N ASN A 412 6.03 4.32 8.95
CA ASN A 412 6.84 5.17 8.06
C ASN A 412 5.98 5.87 7.01
N ILE A 413 5.90 7.20 7.12
CA ILE A 413 5.18 8.09 6.21
C ILE A 413 6.21 8.99 5.54
N ILE A 414 6.11 9.13 4.22
CA ILE A 414 6.89 10.07 3.42
C ILE A 414 5.92 10.92 2.62
N GLU A 415 6.06 12.24 2.72
CA GLU A 415 5.17 13.19 2.02
C GLU A 415 3.66 12.97 2.24
N ASN A 416 3.25 12.72 3.49
CA ASN A 416 1.87 12.36 3.86
C ASN A 416 1.36 11.03 3.27
N LYS A 417 2.24 10.22 2.65
CA LYS A 417 1.90 8.92 2.08
C LYS A 417 2.54 7.80 2.90
N PRO A 418 1.81 6.72 3.18
CA PRO A 418 2.42 5.50 3.69
C PRO A 418 3.55 5.05 2.76
N VAL A 419 4.63 4.53 3.34
CA VAL A 419 5.88 4.31 2.59
C VAL A 419 5.73 3.38 1.37
N MET A 420 4.87 2.35 1.40
CA MET A 420 4.66 1.49 0.24
C MET A 420 3.91 2.23 -0.86
N ALA A 421 2.86 2.98 -0.52
CA ALA A 421 2.16 3.84 -1.49
C ALA A 421 3.11 4.87 -2.12
N TRP A 422 3.99 5.47 -1.30
CA TRP A 422 5.00 6.41 -1.78
C TRP A 422 5.98 5.76 -2.76
N VAL A 423 6.50 4.57 -2.44
CA VAL A 423 7.39 3.77 -3.31
C VAL A 423 6.70 3.37 -4.62
N MET A 424 5.39 3.10 -4.60
CA MET A 424 4.59 2.77 -5.80
C MET A 424 4.22 3.98 -6.67
N GLY A 425 4.79 5.16 -6.41
CA GLY A 425 4.57 6.35 -7.23
C GLY A 425 3.39 7.22 -6.84
N MET A 426 2.79 6.99 -5.67
CA MET A 426 1.71 7.85 -5.15
C MET A 426 2.22 9.05 -4.36
N GLY A 427 3.53 9.35 -4.41
CA GLY A 427 4.13 10.51 -3.76
C GLY A 427 3.71 11.83 -4.43
N THR A 428 4.10 12.96 -3.83
CA THR A 428 3.60 14.29 -4.22
C THR A 428 4.56 15.05 -5.13
N VAL A 429 5.75 14.51 -5.34
CA VAL A 429 6.75 15.02 -6.27
C VAL A 429 6.61 14.26 -7.59
N ASP A 430 6.57 15.02 -8.69
CA ASP A 430 6.55 14.51 -10.06
C ASP A 430 7.93 13.89 -10.38
N TRP A 431 8.18 12.71 -9.80
CA TRP A 431 9.42 11.95 -9.91
C TRP A 431 9.16 10.76 -10.83
N ASP A 432 10.09 10.48 -11.74
CA ASP A 432 10.17 9.19 -12.41
C ASP A 432 10.44 8.01 -11.43
N TYR A 433 9.37 7.41 -10.92
CA TYR A 433 9.42 6.29 -9.97
C TYR A 433 10.02 5.00 -10.57
N SER A 434 10.31 4.94 -11.88
CA SER A 434 10.96 3.78 -12.51
C SER A 434 12.38 3.52 -11.99
N TYR A 435 13.01 4.50 -11.34
CA TYR A 435 14.34 4.36 -10.73
C TYR A 435 14.32 3.86 -9.28
N LEU A 436 13.15 3.66 -8.67
CA LEU A 436 13.02 3.14 -7.31
C LEU A 436 13.10 1.62 -7.32
N ASN A 437 14.19 1.08 -6.77
CA ASN A 437 14.26 -0.33 -6.44
C ASN A 437 13.61 -0.54 -5.07
N ALA A 438 12.47 -1.23 -5.07
CA ALA A 438 11.75 -1.63 -3.87
C ALA A 438 11.95 -3.12 -3.62
N THR A 439 12.40 -3.50 -2.42
CA THR A 439 12.53 -4.90 -2.02
C THR A 439 11.74 -5.15 -0.76
N TYR A 440 10.88 -6.17 -0.80
CA TYR A 440 10.14 -6.67 0.35
C TYR A 440 10.53 -8.10 0.64
N THR A 441 10.99 -8.38 1.86
CA THR A 441 11.38 -9.73 2.29
C THR A 441 10.64 -10.12 3.56
N LEU A 442 9.70 -11.06 3.43
CA LEU A 442 9.10 -11.79 4.55
C LEU A 442 9.92 -13.03 4.88
N PRO A 443 9.83 -13.55 6.13
CA PRO A 443 10.33 -14.87 6.46
C PRO A 443 9.59 -15.93 5.61
N GLU A 444 10.32 -16.83 4.95
CA GLU A 444 9.78 -17.86 4.05
C GLU A 444 8.76 -18.81 4.73
N ASP A 445 8.70 -18.84 6.06
CA ASP A 445 7.84 -19.73 6.85
C ASP A 445 6.51 -19.10 7.32
N ALA A 446 6.28 -17.81 7.05
CA ALA A 446 5.11 -17.06 7.56
C ALA A 446 3.81 -17.29 6.76
N ILE A 447 3.85 -18.10 5.70
CA ILE A 447 2.69 -18.46 4.89
C ILE A 447 2.51 -19.98 5.00
N ASP A 448 1.92 -20.44 6.10
CA ASP A 448 1.50 -21.84 6.17
C ASP A 448 0.42 -22.08 5.12
N SER A 449 0.68 -23.05 4.25
CA SER A 449 0.05 -23.30 2.96
C SER A 449 -1.41 -23.79 3.00
N GLU A 450 -2.13 -23.62 4.12
CA GLU A 450 -3.50 -24.13 4.28
C GLU A 450 -4.58 -23.28 3.60
N LEU A 451 -4.24 -22.11 3.02
CA LEU A 451 -5.12 -21.36 2.12
C LEU A 451 -4.90 -21.67 0.63
N ALA A 452 -4.07 -22.67 0.30
CA ALA A 452 -3.79 -23.08 -1.07
C ALA A 452 -4.25 -24.53 -1.34
N GLU A 453 -5.56 -24.78 -1.21
CA GLU A 453 -6.17 -25.95 -1.84
C GLU A 453 -6.30 -25.70 -3.35
N ASP A 454 -5.24 -25.94 -4.12
CA ASP A 454 -5.29 -26.69 -5.39
C ASP A 454 -3.87 -26.88 -6.00
N ASP A 455 -3.50 -28.15 -6.15
CA ASP A 455 -2.41 -28.75 -6.96
C ASP A 455 -0.92 -28.49 -6.57
N PRO A 456 -0.19 -29.51 -6.03
CA PRO A 456 1.20 -29.38 -5.62
C PRO A 456 2.18 -29.61 -6.77
N GLY A 457 2.65 -28.51 -7.37
CA GLY A 457 3.72 -28.50 -8.36
C GLY A 457 4.82 -27.50 -8.03
N GLN A 458 5.75 -27.88 -7.14
CA GLN A 458 7.07 -27.27 -6.87
C GLN A 458 7.25 -25.78 -7.23
N ILE A 459 7.07 -24.91 -6.25
CA ILE A 459 7.63 -23.56 -6.32
C ILE A 459 9.03 -23.59 -5.69
N ILE A 460 10.06 -23.59 -6.53
CA ILE A 460 11.44 -23.34 -6.12
C ILE A 460 11.66 -21.83 -6.27
N TYR A 461 11.48 -21.06 -5.19
CA TYR A 461 12.02 -19.71 -5.13
C TYR A 461 13.52 -19.81 -4.91
N ARG A 462 14.30 -19.53 -5.96
CA ARG A 462 15.71 -19.16 -5.79
C ARG A 462 15.75 -17.65 -5.64
N PRO A 463 16.45 -17.10 -4.63
CA PRO A 463 16.62 -15.66 -4.51
C PRO A 463 17.24 -15.14 -5.81
N ARG A 464 16.64 -14.08 -6.36
CA ARG A 464 17.23 -13.34 -7.47
C ARG A 464 18.55 -12.77 -7.00
N SER A 465 19.61 -13.51 -7.33
CA SER A 465 20.93 -12.98 -7.60
C SER A 465 20.79 -11.65 -8.33
N SER A 466 21.62 -10.68 -7.95
CA SER A 466 21.95 -9.46 -8.69
C SER A 466 22.53 -9.71 -10.10
N ALA A 467 22.24 -10.86 -10.71
CA ALA A 467 22.51 -11.16 -12.09
C ALA A 467 21.47 -10.44 -12.95
N LYS A 468 21.97 -9.46 -13.72
CA LYS A 468 21.32 -8.85 -14.88
C LYS A 468 20.30 -9.80 -15.51
N SER A 469 19.01 -9.44 -15.48
CA SER A 469 17.94 -10.27 -16.02
C SER A 469 18.33 -10.76 -17.41
N MET A 470 18.29 -12.08 -17.62
CA MET A 470 18.57 -12.65 -18.94
C MET A 470 17.41 -12.41 -19.92
N PHE A 471 16.30 -11.81 -19.48
CA PHE A 471 15.11 -11.55 -20.28
C PHE A 471 15.43 -10.82 -21.60
N CYS A 472 16.29 -9.78 -21.56
CA CYS A 472 16.71 -9.06 -22.77
C CYS A 472 17.94 -9.65 -23.48
N GLN A 473 18.42 -10.84 -23.09
CA GLN A 473 19.54 -11.48 -23.76
C GLN A 473 19.02 -12.35 -24.91
N GLU A 474 19.35 -11.95 -26.15
CA GLU A 474 18.92 -12.61 -27.39
C GLU A 474 19.19 -14.11 -27.42
N GLU A 475 20.29 -14.55 -26.79
CA GLU A 475 20.67 -15.97 -26.64
C GLU A 475 19.62 -16.81 -25.89
N THR A 476 18.74 -16.16 -25.13
CA THR A 476 17.68 -16.80 -24.34
C THR A 476 16.30 -16.72 -24.99
N TRP A 477 16.15 -16.02 -26.12
CA TRP A 477 14.89 -15.92 -26.86
C TRP A 477 14.58 -17.23 -27.58
N ASN A 478 13.81 -18.08 -26.90
CA ASN A 478 13.55 -19.45 -27.30
C ASN A 478 12.06 -19.71 -27.62
N SER A 479 11.27 -18.67 -27.89
CA SER A 479 9.98 -18.85 -28.57
C SER A 479 10.18 -19.46 -29.97
N GLY A 480 9.09 -19.89 -30.60
CA GLY A 480 9.10 -20.05 -32.05
C GLY A 480 9.16 -18.68 -32.75
N GLU A 481 9.08 -18.67 -34.07
CA GLU A 481 9.10 -17.41 -34.84
C GLU A 481 7.78 -16.67 -34.64
N ILE A 482 7.89 -15.43 -34.17
CA ILE A 482 6.77 -14.50 -34.04
C ILE A 482 6.83 -13.58 -35.24
N SER A 483 5.78 -13.59 -36.05
CA SER A 483 5.67 -12.71 -37.22
C SER A 483 4.60 -11.67 -37.00
N ILE A 484 4.95 -10.40 -37.20
CA ILE A 484 4.02 -9.26 -37.21
C ILE A 484 4.17 -8.49 -38.52
N ASN A 485 3.05 -7.99 -39.02
CA ASN A 485 3.03 -7.12 -40.19
C ASN A 485 2.38 -5.79 -39.80
N LEU A 486 3.16 -4.71 -39.93
CA LEU A 486 2.76 -3.36 -39.55
C LEU A 486 2.53 -2.50 -40.78
N VAL A 487 1.36 -1.87 -40.80
CA VAL A 487 0.93 -1.00 -41.89
C VAL A 487 0.53 0.36 -41.36
N ASP A 488 0.56 1.35 -42.25
CA ASP A 488 -0.13 2.61 -42.03
C ASP A 488 -1.62 2.31 -41.94
N ALA A 489 -2.27 2.68 -40.83
CA ALA A 489 -3.64 2.29 -40.58
C ALA A 489 -4.65 2.83 -41.63
N LEU A 490 -4.29 3.90 -42.34
CA LEU A 490 -5.14 4.52 -43.38
C LEU A 490 -4.76 4.01 -44.77
N GLY A 491 -3.49 4.16 -45.14
CA GLY A 491 -3.00 3.81 -46.47
C GLY A 491 -2.81 2.31 -46.70
N LEU A 492 -2.80 1.52 -45.63
CA LEU A 492 -2.43 0.10 -45.60
C LEU A 492 -1.06 -0.18 -46.25
N SER A 493 -0.25 0.86 -46.42
CA SER A 493 1.12 0.74 -46.91
C SER A 493 2.01 0.18 -45.80
N PRO A 494 2.96 -0.71 -46.11
CA PRO A 494 3.84 -1.26 -45.09
C PRO A 494 4.67 -0.17 -44.37
N LEU A 495 4.86 -0.33 -43.06
CA LEU A 495 5.67 0.59 -42.26
C LEU A 495 7.05 0.00 -41.97
N GLU A 496 8.07 0.54 -42.64
CA GLU A 496 9.48 0.25 -42.35
C GLU A 496 9.96 0.97 -41.07
N GLY A 497 10.83 0.34 -40.29
CA GLY A 497 11.52 0.96 -39.16
C GLY A 497 10.61 1.28 -37.97
N VAL A 498 9.56 0.49 -37.74
CA VAL A 498 8.81 0.54 -36.48
C VAL A 498 9.62 -0.23 -35.43
N ASP A 499 9.95 0.40 -34.31
CA ASP A 499 10.60 -0.25 -33.18
C ASP A 499 9.62 -1.15 -32.44
N ILE A 500 10.06 -2.38 -32.18
CA ILE A 500 9.31 -3.43 -31.53
C ILE A 500 10.04 -3.79 -30.25
N SER A 501 9.36 -3.58 -29.14
CA SER A 501 9.81 -4.00 -27.81
C SER A 501 8.88 -5.04 -27.23
N PHE A 502 9.37 -5.92 -26.35
CA PHE A 502 8.58 -6.93 -25.67
C PHE A 502 8.75 -6.83 -24.16
N GLY A 503 7.64 -6.69 -23.45
CA GLY A 503 7.58 -6.64 -21.98
C GLY A 503 6.82 -7.83 -21.39
N CYS A 504 7.07 -8.12 -20.11
CA CYS A 504 6.49 -9.26 -19.40
C CYS A 504 6.26 -8.94 -17.92
N GLY A 505 5.05 -8.53 -17.55
CA GLY A 505 4.74 -8.13 -16.15
C GLY A 505 5.70 -7.04 -15.65
N ASP A 506 6.24 -7.22 -14.45
CA ASP A 506 7.18 -6.31 -13.78
C ASP A 506 8.65 -6.46 -14.23
N TYR A 507 8.92 -7.16 -15.35
CA TYR A 507 10.27 -7.27 -15.93
C TYR A 507 10.59 -6.14 -16.91
N ASP A 508 11.89 -5.84 -17.06
CA ASP A 508 12.39 -4.87 -18.05
C ASP A 508 11.79 -5.09 -19.44
N GLU A 509 11.41 -4.00 -20.11
CA GLU A 509 11.01 -4.00 -21.53
C GLU A 509 12.25 -4.11 -22.43
N CYS A 510 12.26 -5.11 -23.31
CA CYS A 510 13.41 -5.35 -24.19
C CYS A 510 13.11 -4.88 -25.60
N TRP A 511 13.98 -4.04 -26.16
CA TRP A 511 13.97 -3.79 -27.60
C TRP A 511 14.36 -5.07 -28.34
N ILE A 512 13.50 -5.53 -29.24
CA ILE A 512 13.65 -6.81 -29.97
C ILE A 512 14.10 -6.58 -31.41
N GLY A 513 13.69 -5.47 -32.02
CA GLY A 513 14.10 -5.12 -33.37
C GLY A 513 13.18 -4.11 -34.01
N SER A 514 13.25 -4.01 -35.33
CA SER A 514 12.38 -3.14 -36.10
C SER A 514 11.92 -3.77 -37.41
N THR A 515 10.80 -3.27 -37.94
CA THR A 515 10.21 -3.79 -39.19
C THR A 515 11.05 -3.47 -40.43
N GLY A 516 11.06 -4.38 -41.39
CA GLY A 516 11.70 -4.21 -42.69
C GLY A 516 10.89 -3.35 -43.67
N ALA A 517 11.43 -3.17 -44.89
CA ALA A 517 10.80 -2.38 -45.96
C ALA A 517 9.42 -2.89 -46.40
N ASP A 518 9.11 -4.16 -46.13
CA ASP A 518 7.83 -4.80 -46.38
C ASP A 518 6.86 -4.70 -45.18
N GLY A 519 7.22 -3.95 -44.13
CA GLY A 519 6.44 -3.77 -42.90
C GLY A 519 6.42 -4.99 -41.98
N GLY A 520 7.09 -6.07 -42.39
CA GLY A 520 7.18 -7.30 -41.64
C GLY A 520 8.32 -7.27 -40.62
N TRP A 521 8.10 -7.92 -39.48
CA TRP A 521 9.16 -8.36 -38.59
C TRP A 521 8.92 -9.82 -38.23
N ILE A 522 9.99 -10.62 -38.27
CA ILE A 522 9.98 -12.03 -37.85
C ILE A 522 11.18 -12.22 -36.93
N GLY A 523 10.91 -12.68 -35.71
CA GLY A 523 11.98 -13.00 -34.77
C GLY A 523 11.48 -13.84 -33.61
N LYS A 524 12.39 -14.20 -32.73
CA LYS A 524 12.06 -14.91 -31.48
C LYS A 524 11.96 -13.92 -30.35
N LEU A 525 11.14 -14.24 -29.38
CA LEU A 525 10.89 -13.47 -28.17
C LEU A 525 11.30 -14.30 -26.93
N PRO A 526 11.54 -13.62 -25.80
CA PRO A 526 11.53 -14.26 -24.49
C PRO A 526 10.22 -14.99 -24.23
N ILE A 527 10.24 -16.02 -23.37
CA ILE A 527 9.02 -16.73 -22.93
C ILE A 527 8.35 -15.94 -21.83
N CYS A 528 7.08 -15.61 -22.04
CA CYS A 528 6.28 -14.87 -21.10
C CYS A 528 4.81 -15.24 -21.24
N ARG A 529 4.14 -15.49 -20.11
CA ARG A 529 2.69 -15.61 -20.05
C ARG A 529 2.10 -14.26 -19.66
N GLY A 530 1.25 -13.69 -20.51
CA GLY A 530 0.69 -12.34 -20.31
C GLY A 530 1.64 -11.20 -20.69
N GLY A 531 2.58 -11.44 -21.61
CA GLY A 531 3.46 -10.38 -22.12
C GLY A 531 2.74 -9.42 -23.06
N TYR A 532 3.46 -8.39 -23.52
CA TYR A 532 2.97 -7.42 -24.50
C TYR A 532 4.08 -7.00 -25.46
N LEU A 533 3.71 -6.69 -26.70
CA LEU A 533 4.57 -6.02 -27.67
C LEU A 533 4.24 -4.54 -27.69
N SER A 534 5.24 -3.69 -27.51
CA SER A 534 5.16 -2.24 -27.65
C SER A 534 5.69 -1.83 -29.02
N LEU A 535 4.86 -1.15 -29.79
CA LEU A 535 5.13 -0.74 -31.17
C LEU A 535 5.26 0.77 -31.20
N THR A 536 6.44 1.28 -31.52
CA THR A 536 6.74 2.71 -31.54
C THR A 536 7.42 3.14 -32.84
N LYS A 537 7.02 4.30 -33.36
CA LYS A 537 7.65 4.89 -34.55
C LYS A 537 7.48 6.39 -34.51
N GLU A 538 8.55 7.11 -34.81
CA GLU A 538 8.52 8.57 -34.89
C GLU A 538 7.44 9.06 -35.86
N GLY A 539 6.60 9.99 -35.40
CA GLY A 539 5.47 10.54 -36.16
C GLY A 539 4.23 9.64 -36.24
N TYR A 540 4.18 8.54 -35.48
CA TYR A 540 3.04 7.63 -35.38
C TYR A 540 2.63 7.44 -33.91
N GLY A 541 1.34 7.21 -33.66
CA GLY A 541 0.85 6.77 -32.35
C GLY A 541 1.41 5.40 -31.98
N SER A 542 1.80 5.23 -30.72
CA SER A 542 2.25 3.93 -30.20
C SER A 542 1.08 2.98 -30.03
N LYS A 543 1.35 1.67 -30.09
CA LYS A 543 0.34 0.64 -29.83
C LYS A 543 0.93 -0.56 -29.12
N ASN A 544 0.22 -1.06 -28.12
CA ASN A 544 0.56 -2.31 -27.46
C ASN A 544 -0.31 -3.46 -27.98
N LEU A 545 0.27 -4.66 -27.98
CA LEU A 545 -0.43 -5.90 -28.32
C LEU A 545 -0.12 -6.95 -27.27
N MET A 546 -1.14 -7.37 -26.52
CA MET A 546 -0.98 -8.49 -25.58
C MET A 546 -0.59 -9.79 -26.30
N LEU A 547 0.49 -10.41 -25.85
CA LEU A 547 1.05 -11.62 -26.43
C LEU A 547 1.68 -12.50 -25.34
N SER A 548 1.17 -13.73 -25.23
CA SER A 548 1.87 -14.80 -24.50
C SER A 548 2.75 -15.60 -25.46
N THR A 549 3.99 -15.84 -25.08
CA THR A 549 4.98 -16.59 -25.85
C THR A 549 5.33 -17.89 -25.14
N GLU A 550 5.46 -18.97 -25.91
CA GLU A 550 5.77 -20.31 -25.41
C GLU A 550 6.97 -20.91 -26.16
N GLN A 551 7.71 -21.81 -25.48
CA GLN A 551 8.97 -22.33 -26.01
C GLN A 551 8.76 -23.09 -27.32
N GLY A 552 9.46 -22.65 -28.38
CA GLY A 552 9.39 -23.24 -29.72
C GLY A 552 8.06 -23.05 -30.45
N ILE A 553 7.07 -22.38 -29.85
CA ILE A 553 5.78 -22.13 -30.48
C ILE A 553 5.85 -20.84 -31.29
N SER A 554 5.57 -20.95 -32.58
CA SER A 554 5.53 -19.82 -33.51
C SER A 554 4.12 -19.21 -33.52
N ALA A 555 4.02 -17.90 -33.68
CA ALA A 555 2.75 -17.19 -33.75
C ALA A 555 2.79 -16.14 -34.85
N SER A 556 1.72 -16.06 -35.65
CA SER A 556 1.52 -14.97 -36.60
C SER A 556 0.47 -14.04 -36.03
N LEU A 557 0.88 -12.82 -35.71
CA LEU A 557 -0.04 -11.79 -35.26
C LEU A 557 -0.86 -11.25 -36.44
N PRO A 558 -2.10 -10.80 -36.18
CA PRO A 558 -2.87 -10.12 -37.20
C PRO A 558 -2.14 -8.85 -37.66
N GLN A 559 -2.37 -8.48 -38.92
CA GLN A 559 -1.87 -7.22 -39.45
C GLN A 559 -2.34 -6.06 -38.55
N THR A 560 -1.39 -5.27 -38.07
CA THR A 560 -1.66 -4.21 -37.11
C THR A 560 -1.35 -2.86 -37.74
N GLY A 561 -2.32 -1.95 -37.68
CA GLY A 561 -2.16 -0.59 -38.17
C GLY A 561 -1.66 0.35 -37.08
N LEU A 562 -0.69 1.21 -37.40
CA LEU A 562 -0.36 2.40 -36.61
C LEU A 562 -0.91 3.65 -37.31
N TYR A 563 -1.51 4.55 -36.54
CA TYR A 563 -2.01 5.81 -37.06
C TYR A 563 -0.89 6.85 -37.06
N LYS A 564 -0.70 7.51 -38.19
CA LYS A 564 0.19 8.66 -38.28
C LYS A 564 -0.35 9.78 -37.40
N MET A 565 0.50 10.35 -36.55
CA MET A 565 0.13 11.52 -35.77
C MET A 565 -0.15 12.69 -36.70
N LYS A 566 -1.28 13.34 -36.50
CA LYS A 566 -1.63 14.56 -37.22
C LYS A 566 -1.54 15.74 -36.29
N GLU A 567 -0.73 16.71 -36.68
CA GLU A 567 -0.68 18.01 -36.02
C GLU A 567 -1.89 18.84 -36.48
N VAL A 568 -2.68 19.31 -35.52
CA VAL A 568 -3.82 20.20 -35.75
C VAL A 568 -3.65 21.48 -34.94
N ASN A 569 -4.02 22.61 -35.53
CA ASN A 569 -4.04 23.88 -34.81
C ASN A 569 -5.23 23.89 -33.86
N ALA A 570 -5.07 24.44 -32.66
CA ALA A 570 -6.16 24.53 -31.70
C ALA A 570 -6.65 25.96 -31.57
N THR A 571 -7.97 26.11 -31.50
CA THR A 571 -8.66 27.35 -31.18
C THR A 571 -9.63 27.10 -30.04
N ILE A 572 -10.04 28.16 -29.34
CA ILE A 572 -10.99 28.05 -28.24
C ILE A 572 -12.07 29.12 -28.34
N LYS A 573 -13.31 28.74 -28.00
CA LYS A 573 -14.47 29.63 -27.91
C LYS A 573 -15.20 29.40 -26.58
N LYS A 574 -15.85 30.44 -26.07
CA LYS A 574 -16.66 30.37 -24.86
C LYS A 574 -18.14 30.62 -25.14
N PHE A 575 -19.00 30.11 -24.26
CA PHE A 575 -20.41 30.48 -24.19
C PHE A 575 -20.76 30.94 -22.78
N GLU A 576 -21.56 31.99 -22.62
CA GLU A 576 -22.05 32.37 -21.30
C GLU A 576 -23.32 31.60 -20.93
N ILE A 577 -23.39 31.02 -19.73
CA ILE A 577 -24.66 30.51 -19.20
C ILE A 577 -25.61 31.67 -18.90
N GLN A 578 -26.80 31.66 -19.51
CA GLN A 578 -27.84 32.66 -19.31
C GLN A 578 -28.94 32.12 -18.40
N LYS A 579 -29.21 32.85 -17.31
CA LYS A 579 -30.30 32.55 -16.39
C LYS A 579 -31.51 33.44 -16.65
N VAL A 580 -32.69 32.84 -16.72
CA VAL A 580 -33.96 33.56 -16.90
C VAL A 580 -34.63 33.75 -15.55
N PHE A 581 -34.95 35.00 -15.21
CA PHE A 581 -35.60 35.36 -13.96
C PHE A 581 -37.06 35.77 -14.20
N THR A 582 -38.02 35.09 -13.56
CA THR A 582 -39.45 35.45 -13.62
C THR A 582 -39.92 36.15 -12.34
N ARG A 583 -40.70 37.23 -12.49
CA ARG A 583 -41.27 38.01 -11.37
C ARG A 583 -42.62 37.43 -10.93
N THR A 584 -42.72 36.94 -9.69
CA THR A 584 -43.99 36.49 -9.10
C THR A 584 -44.40 37.36 -7.90
N GLY A 585 -45.49 38.13 -8.05
CA GLY A 585 -46.17 38.84 -6.95
C GLY A 585 -45.78 40.32 -6.75
N ASP A 586 -46.71 41.09 -6.16
CA ASP A 586 -46.65 42.56 -6.12
C ASP A 586 -45.77 43.16 -5.00
N ASN A 587 -45.14 42.38 -4.12
CA ASN A 587 -44.27 42.93 -3.06
C ASN A 587 -43.20 41.98 -2.50
N ASN A 588 -42.99 40.79 -3.08
CA ASN A 588 -41.88 39.91 -2.70
C ASN A 588 -41.15 39.46 -3.97
N TRP A 589 -39.85 39.73 -4.04
CA TRP A 589 -38.97 39.18 -5.06
C TRP A 589 -38.80 37.69 -4.81
N VAL A 590 -39.73 36.87 -5.31
CA VAL A 590 -39.50 35.43 -5.41
C VAL A 590 -38.99 35.18 -6.82
N TRP A 591 -37.68 34.96 -6.90
CA TRP A 591 -37.01 34.57 -8.14
C TRP A 591 -37.24 33.08 -8.35
N GLU A 592 -38.11 32.72 -9.29
CA GLU A 592 -38.12 31.36 -9.82
C GLU A 592 -37.17 31.33 -11.02
N ALA A 593 -36.13 30.48 -10.94
CA ALA A 593 -35.23 30.26 -12.06
C ALA A 593 -36.01 29.59 -13.20
N GLY A 594 -36.08 30.24 -14.36
CA GLY A 594 -36.44 29.57 -15.60
C GLY A 594 -35.35 28.57 -16.01
N PRO A 595 -35.59 27.73 -17.03
CA PRO A 595 -34.55 26.80 -17.49
C PRO A 595 -33.32 27.60 -17.95
N ASP A 596 -32.13 27.25 -17.44
CA ASP A 596 -30.88 27.85 -17.93
C ASP A 596 -30.75 27.61 -19.43
N SER A 597 -30.06 28.53 -20.11
CA SER A 597 -29.78 28.43 -21.55
C SER A 597 -28.34 28.83 -21.85
N LEU A 598 -27.83 28.39 -23.00
CA LEU A 598 -26.50 28.74 -23.49
C LEU A 598 -26.58 30.05 -24.30
N GLY A 599 -25.71 31.02 -24.00
CA GLY A 599 -25.62 32.30 -24.69
C GLY A 599 -25.02 32.21 -26.11
N ALA A 600 -24.65 33.35 -26.67
CA ALA A 600 -23.93 33.39 -27.94
C ALA A 600 -22.49 32.89 -27.76
N MET A 601 -21.92 32.31 -28.83
CA MET A 601 -20.52 31.90 -28.86
C MET A 601 -19.62 33.12 -29.03
N GLU A 602 -18.58 33.23 -28.20
CA GLU A 602 -17.65 34.35 -28.17
C GLU A 602 -16.20 33.89 -28.17
N ASP A 603 -15.30 34.78 -28.58
CA ASP A 603 -13.86 34.62 -28.36
C ASP A 603 -13.52 34.90 -26.90
N ILE A 604 -12.42 34.29 -26.41
CA ILE A 604 -11.84 34.71 -25.14
C ILE A 604 -11.09 36.04 -25.30
N ASP A 605 -11.07 36.86 -24.26
CA ASP A 605 -10.27 38.08 -24.23
C ASP A 605 -8.81 37.74 -23.92
N ALA A 606 -7.91 37.99 -24.87
CA ALA A 606 -6.50 37.62 -24.73
C ALA A 606 -5.74 38.43 -23.66
N GLU A 607 -6.26 39.59 -23.23
CA GLU A 607 -5.62 40.43 -22.23
C GLU A 607 -6.11 40.16 -20.80
N THR A 608 -7.32 39.61 -20.66
CA THR A 608 -7.99 39.49 -19.35
C THR A 608 -8.52 38.09 -19.05
N GLU A 609 -8.49 37.15 -19.97
CA GLU A 609 -9.02 35.79 -19.76
C GLU A 609 -7.97 34.74 -20.07
N GLN A 610 -8.02 33.61 -19.35
CA GLN A 610 -7.17 32.45 -19.59
C GLN A 610 -8.00 31.18 -19.59
N ALA A 611 -7.71 30.30 -20.55
CA ALA A 611 -8.29 28.96 -20.59
C ALA A 611 -7.19 27.92 -20.71
N ILE A 612 -7.17 26.97 -19.78
CA ILE A 612 -6.22 25.86 -19.74
C ILE A 612 -6.98 24.62 -20.19
N VAL A 613 -6.65 24.11 -21.38
CA VAL A 613 -7.26 22.93 -21.99
C VAL A 613 -6.32 21.75 -21.80
N THR A 614 -6.82 20.66 -21.23
CA THR A 614 -6.11 19.38 -21.17
C THR A 614 -6.89 18.35 -21.98
N ILE A 615 -6.20 17.66 -22.89
CA ILE A 615 -6.76 16.56 -23.68
C ILE A 615 -5.89 15.32 -23.50
N SER A 616 -6.51 14.19 -23.14
CA SER A 616 -5.82 12.94 -22.80
C SER A 616 -6.51 11.75 -23.45
N GLN A 617 -5.77 10.88 -24.12
CA GLN A 617 -6.34 9.69 -24.76
C GLN A 617 -6.79 8.63 -23.73
N ILE A 618 -7.95 8.00 -23.96
CA ILE A 618 -8.58 6.95 -23.13
C ILE A 618 -8.33 5.56 -23.74
N GLY A 619 -8.44 4.51 -22.92
CA GLY A 619 -8.51 3.13 -23.41
C GLY A 619 -7.14 2.51 -23.64
N PHE A 620 -6.24 2.74 -22.70
CA PHE A 620 -4.85 2.37 -22.84
C PHE A 620 -4.54 0.99 -22.27
N GLU A 621 -3.89 0.14 -23.08
CA GLU A 621 -3.34 -1.12 -22.59
C GLU A 621 -2.07 -0.84 -21.78
N ALA A 622 -1.89 -1.56 -20.66
CA ALA A 622 -0.72 -1.41 -19.79
C ALA A 622 0.59 -1.35 -20.61
N GLY A 623 1.41 -0.33 -20.34
CA GLY A 623 2.74 -0.15 -20.94
C GLY A 623 2.80 0.58 -22.28
N SER A 624 1.74 1.26 -22.75
CA SER A 624 1.88 2.17 -23.91
C SER A 624 2.37 3.55 -23.44
N ASN A 625 2.44 4.59 -24.30
CA ASN A 625 2.60 6.00 -23.87
C ASN A 625 1.34 6.83 -24.14
N GLN A 626 0.72 7.39 -23.10
CA GLN A 626 -0.56 8.09 -23.22
C GLN A 626 -0.32 9.42 -23.92
N ILE A 627 -1.09 9.69 -24.98
CA ILE A 627 -1.07 11.02 -25.61
C ILE A 627 -1.87 11.95 -24.71
N SER A 628 -1.16 12.82 -23.99
CA SER A 628 -1.74 13.91 -23.22
C SER A 628 -1.11 15.23 -23.66
N SER A 629 -1.92 16.27 -23.75
CA SER A 629 -1.48 17.62 -24.13
C SER A 629 -2.23 18.66 -23.32
N THR A 630 -1.51 19.67 -22.84
CA THR A 630 -2.08 20.83 -22.16
C THR A 630 -1.78 22.08 -22.96
N LEU A 631 -2.82 22.84 -23.29
CA LEU A 631 -2.75 24.09 -24.04
C LEU A 631 -3.25 25.23 -23.16
N ILE A 632 -2.59 26.38 -23.23
CA ILE A 632 -3.00 27.59 -22.53
C ILE A 632 -3.34 28.64 -23.58
N PHE A 633 -4.56 29.16 -23.51
CA PHE A 633 -5.08 30.24 -24.35
C PHE A 633 -5.30 31.50 -23.52
N GLY A 634 -5.16 32.67 -24.14
CA GLY A 634 -5.41 33.96 -23.51
C GLY A 634 -4.18 34.49 -22.79
N VAL A 635 -4.34 34.99 -21.55
CA VAL A 635 -3.24 35.52 -20.74
C VAL A 635 -2.12 34.48 -20.62
N ASP A 636 -0.89 34.88 -20.95
CA ASP A 636 0.31 34.02 -20.97
C ASP A 636 0.21 32.77 -21.88
N GLY A 637 -0.80 32.70 -22.75
CA GLY A 637 -1.02 31.62 -23.69
C GLY A 637 -0.15 31.70 -24.95
N MET A 638 -0.02 30.58 -25.66
CA MET A 638 0.69 30.55 -26.94
C MET A 638 -0.18 31.13 -28.06
N GLU A 639 0.40 31.92 -28.96
CA GLU A 639 -0.28 32.32 -30.20
C GLU A 639 -0.36 31.10 -31.15
N ASN A 640 -1.58 30.60 -31.36
CA ASN A 640 -1.88 29.43 -32.22
C ASN A 640 -1.21 28.12 -31.76
N PRO A 641 -1.59 27.58 -30.59
CA PRO A 641 -1.05 26.31 -30.14
C PRO A 641 -1.48 25.18 -31.08
N SER A 642 -0.58 24.24 -31.35
CA SER A 642 -0.89 23.00 -32.08
C SER A 642 -0.79 21.80 -31.14
N LEU A 643 -1.50 20.72 -31.48
CA LEU A 643 -1.36 19.45 -30.79
C LEU A 643 -1.34 18.28 -31.78
N GLN A 644 -0.77 17.16 -31.34
CA GLN A 644 -0.68 15.94 -32.13
C GLN A 644 -1.77 14.96 -31.69
N LEU A 645 -2.61 14.55 -32.65
CA LEU A 645 -3.72 13.64 -32.43
C LEU A 645 -3.58 12.38 -33.28
N VAL A 646 -4.23 11.32 -32.82
CA VAL A 646 -4.52 10.11 -33.59
C VAL A 646 -6.00 9.76 -33.41
N PRO A 647 -6.60 8.93 -34.27
CA PRO A 647 -7.95 8.45 -34.04
C PRO A 647 -8.04 7.65 -32.73
N GLY A 648 -9.08 7.92 -31.93
CA GLY A 648 -9.25 7.33 -30.61
C GLY A 648 -10.29 8.05 -29.76
N GLU A 649 -10.40 7.63 -28.51
CA GLU A 649 -11.25 8.26 -27.50
C GLU A 649 -10.40 9.15 -26.59
N TYR A 650 -10.95 10.29 -26.17
CA TYR A 650 -10.23 11.31 -25.42
C TYR A 650 -11.08 11.88 -24.27
N GLU A 651 -10.44 12.18 -23.15
CA GLU A 651 -10.96 13.08 -22.12
C GLU A 651 -10.51 14.51 -22.44
N VAL A 652 -11.39 15.46 -22.18
CA VAL A 652 -11.13 16.88 -22.39
C VAL A 652 -11.59 17.66 -21.18
N SER A 653 -10.69 18.40 -20.55
CA SER A 653 -11.03 19.35 -19.50
C SER A 653 -10.58 20.76 -19.87
N VAL A 654 -11.39 21.74 -19.50
CA VAL A 654 -11.07 23.16 -19.65
C VAL A 654 -11.26 23.84 -18.31
N ASN A 655 -10.21 24.50 -17.82
CA ASN A 655 -10.27 25.36 -16.66
C ASN A 655 -10.20 26.81 -17.13
N PHE A 656 -11.19 27.63 -16.79
CA PHE A 656 -11.26 29.03 -17.22
C PHE A 656 -11.05 30.00 -16.04
N LEU A 657 -10.21 31.01 -16.27
CA LEU A 657 -9.89 32.07 -15.32
C LEU A 657 -10.15 33.44 -15.97
N ASP A 658 -10.92 34.29 -15.30
CA ASP A 658 -11.18 35.68 -15.68
C ASP A 658 -10.42 36.64 -14.76
N TYR A 659 -9.45 37.39 -15.29
CA TYR A 659 -8.62 38.37 -14.59
C TYR A 659 -9.26 39.76 -14.48
N GLU A 660 -10.37 40.05 -15.17
CA GLU A 660 -11.20 41.21 -14.78
C GLU A 660 -11.88 40.95 -13.44
N GLY A 661 -12.11 39.67 -13.14
CA GLY A 661 -12.68 39.20 -11.89
C GLY A 661 -14.18 39.45 -11.79
N ILE A 662 -14.81 38.77 -10.84
CA ILE A 662 -16.24 38.89 -10.60
C ILE A 662 -16.52 39.65 -9.31
N LEU A 663 -17.61 40.41 -9.30
CA LEU A 663 -18.09 41.08 -8.09
C LEU A 663 -19.31 40.33 -7.56
N ILE A 664 -19.18 39.73 -6.37
CA ILE A 664 -20.29 39.16 -5.62
C ILE A 664 -20.89 40.28 -4.75
N PRO A 665 -22.14 40.71 -5.00
CA PRO A 665 -22.76 41.76 -4.22
C PRO A 665 -22.89 41.36 -2.75
N GLY A 666 -22.80 42.35 -1.87
CA GLY A 666 -22.98 42.17 -0.45
C GLY A 666 -24.42 41.80 -0.12
N ASN A 667 -24.58 41.00 0.94
CA ASN A 667 -25.83 40.44 1.42
C ASN A 667 -26.53 39.50 0.43
N CYS A 668 -25.76 38.81 -0.43
CA CYS A 668 -26.33 37.94 -1.45
C CYS A 668 -26.91 36.64 -0.91
N SER A 669 -26.24 35.99 0.03
CA SER A 669 -26.68 34.73 0.61
C SER A 669 -27.01 34.93 2.08
N ARG A 670 -27.90 34.09 2.62
CA ARG A 670 -28.32 34.18 4.02
C ARG A 670 -28.12 32.86 4.74
N ILE A 671 -27.49 32.88 5.90
CA ILE A 671 -27.36 31.73 6.80
C ILE A 671 -28.29 31.95 7.99
N CYS A 672 -28.98 30.88 8.40
CA CYS A 672 -29.75 30.93 9.64
C CYS A 672 -28.81 30.93 10.85
N GLN A 673 -28.88 31.94 11.71
CA GLN A 673 -28.06 32.02 12.92
C GLN A 673 -28.52 31.07 14.05
N GLY A 674 -29.58 30.28 13.83
CA GLY A 674 -30.10 29.37 14.85
C GLY A 674 -30.73 28.11 14.28
N ALA A 675 -31.47 27.38 15.11
CA ALA A 675 -32.04 26.11 14.69
C ALA A 675 -33.16 26.30 13.66
N HIS A 676 -33.20 25.45 12.64
CA HIS A 676 -34.39 25.29 11.80
C HIS A 676 -35.44 24.49 12.56
N VAL A 677 -36.51 25.15 13.02
CA VAL A 677 -37.66 24.48 13.63
C VAL A 677 -38.80 24.51 12.61
N LEU A 678 -39.23 23.33 12.14
CA LEU A 678 -40.27 23.18 11.10
C LEU A 678 -39.93 23.93 9.80
N GLY A 679 -38.65 23.95 9.39
CA GLY A 679 -38.18 24.66 8.19
C GLY A 679 -38.04 26.18 8.34
N ILE A 680 -38.37 26.73 9.51
CA ILE A 680 -38.26 28.16 9.80
C ILE A 680 -37.01 28.42 10.63
N CYS A 681 -36.18 29.37 10.21
CA CYS A 681 -35.00 29.80 10.94
C CYS A 681 -35.38 30.51 12.26
N VAL A 682 -35.04 29.90 13.40
CA VAL A 682 -35.25 30.47 14.73
C VAL A 682 -33.91 31.02 15.23
N GLY A 683 -33.64 32.29 14.92
CA GLY A 683 -32.36 32.95 15.23
C GLY A 683 -32.10 34.20 14.40
N GLY A 684 -32.84 34.39 13.32
CA GLY A 684 -32.59 35.46 12.35
C GLY A 684 -31.63 34.98 11.26
N TYR A 685 -31.62 35.72 10.16
CA TYR A 685 -30.74 35.42 9.03
C TYR A 685 -29.58 36.41 9.03
N GLU A 686 -28.37 35.88 8.97
CA GLU A 686 -27.17 36.67 8.70
C GLU A 686 -26.88 36.62 7.21
N TYR A 687 -26.63 37.79 6.62
CA TYR A 687 -26.38 37.90 5.19
C TYR A 687 -24.89 38.03 4.92
N PHE A 688 -24.39 37.28 3.95
CA PHE A 688 -22.98 37.22 3.56
C PHE A 688 -22.82 37.25 2.03
N PRO A 689 -21.65 37.66 1.52
CA PRO A 689 -20.64 38.45 2.23
C PRO A 689 -21.17 39.86 2.53
N SER A 690 -20.63 40.55 3.54
CA SER A 690 -20.91 41.97 3.76
C SER A 690 -19.58 42.64 4.13
N PRO A 691 -18.96 43.44 3.24
CA PRO A 691 -19.47 44.05 2.00
C PRO A 691 -19.31 43.19 0.73
N ASP A 692 -19.59 43.76 -0.45
CA ASP A 692 -19.32 43.17 -1.78
C ASP A 692 -17.92 42.52 -1.83
N THR A 693 -17.82 41.32 -2.40
CA THR A 693 -16.57 40.55 -2.51
C THR A 693 -16.15 40.42 -3.95
N GLU A 694 -14.94 40.88 -4.27
CA GLU A 694 -14.34 40.75 -5.59
C GLU A 694 -13.45 39.49 -5.65
N ILE A 695 -13.66 38.62 -6.64
CA ILE A 695 -12.81 37.44 -6.90
C ILE A 695 -12.00 37.73 -8.16
N ASN A 696 -10.67 37.86 -8.02
CA ASN A 696 -9.78 38.17 -9.14
C ASN A 696 -8.38 37.48 -9.02
N PRO A 697 -8.02 36.56 -9.95
CA PRO A 697 -8.83 36.08 -11.07
C PRO A 697 -9.95 35.16 -10.58
N ALA A 698 -11.06 35.13 -11.30
CA ALA A 698 -12.21 34.30 -11.00
C ALA A 698 -12.17 32.99 -11.79
N PRO A 699 -12.19 31.81 -11.14
CA PRO A 699 -12.41 30.54 -11.83
C PRO A 699 -13.89 30.41 -12.23
N TRP A 700 -14.24 31.06 -13.34
CA TRP A 700 -15.63 31.40 -13.68
C TRP A 700 -16.17 30.63 -14.89
N GLY A 701 -15.79 29.37 -15.02
CA GLY A 701 -16.22 28.52 -16.12
C GLY A 701 -15.34 27.30 -16.30
N GLY A 702 -15.75 26.44 -17.23
CA GLY A 702 -14.96 25.27 -17.59
C GLY A 702 -15.69 24.32 -18.52
N LEU A 703 -15.09 23.14 -18.68
CA LEU A 703 -15.65 21.99 -19.37
C LEU A 703 -15.05 20.73 -18.75
N GLU A 704 -15.87 19.70 -18.61
CA GLU A 704 -15.41 18.35 -18.27
C GLU A 704 -16.07 17.32 -19.19
N ILE A 705 -15.25 16.69 -20.03
CA ILE A 705 -15.61 15.52 -20.84
C ILE A 705 -14.76 14.35 -20.38
N SER A 706 -15.36 13.48 -19.56
CA SER A 706 -14.76 12.26 -19.00
C SER A 706 -15.72 11.09 -19.12
N GLU A 707 -15.20 9.86 -19.10
CA GLU A 707 -16.01 8.63 -19.20
C GLU A 707 -17.13 8.59 -18.14
N GLU A 708 -16.84 9.08 -16.93
CA GLU A 708 -17.77 9.10 -15.80
C GLU A 708 -18.82 10.22 -15.88
N ALA A 709 -18.46 11.41 -16.37
CA ALA A 709 -19.33 12.59 -16.32
C ALA A 709 -20.23 12.74 -17.57
N THR A 710 -19.66 12.56 -18.77
CA THR A 710 -20.36 12.88 -20.03
C THR A 710 -20.08 11.88 -21.18
N GLY A 711 -19.19 10.91 -20.97
CA GLY A 711 -18.66 10.04 -22.00
C GLY A 711 -17.34 10.58 -22.60
N SER A 712 -16.79 9.88 -23.59
CA SER A 712 -15.52 10.24 -24.22
C SER A 712 -15.70 11.07 -25.49
N PHE A 713 -14.72 11.93 -25.79
CA PHE A 713 -14.61 12.60 -27.08
C PHE A 713 -13.97 11.66 -28.10
N VAL A 714 -14.76 11.20 -29.07
CA VAL A 714 -14.33 10.23 -30.08
C VAL A 714 -13.86 10.94 -31.35
N ILE A 715 -12.61 10.68 -31.76
CA ILE A 715 -12.02 11.15 -33.01
C ILE A 715 -11.90 9.97 -33.97
N THR A 716 -12.60 10.01 -35.09
CA THR A 716 -12.44 8.99 -36.14
C THR A 716 -11.30 9.35 -37.10
N SER A 717 -10.83 8.36 -37.86
CA SER A 717 -9.87 8.59 -38.94
C SER A 717 -10.36 9.60 -39.97
N GLY A 718 -11.64 9.52 -40.34
CA GLY A 718 -12.25 10.45 -41.29
C GLY A 718 -12.28 11.89 -40.77
N ASP A 719 -12.56 12.07 -39.48
CA ASP A 719 -12.56 13.41 -38.86
C ASP A 719 -11.16 14.01 -38.90
N LEU A 720 -10.14 13.21 -38.57
CA LEU A 720 -8.77 13.68 -38.51
C LEU A 720 -8.16 13.91 -39.89
N GLU A 721 -8.49 13.15 -40.93
CA GLU A 721 -7.91 13.28 -42.28
C GLU A 721 -8.13 14.67 -42.92
N SER A 722 -9.34 15.21 -42.80
CA SER A 722 -9.67 16.54 -43.35
C SER A 722 -9.32 17.69 -42.40
N ALA A 723 -9.15 17.42 -41.11
CA ALA A 723 -9.02 18.48 -40.11
C ALA A 723 -7.74 19.30 -40.25
N THR A 724 -7.84 20.63 -40.31
CA THR A 724 -6.70 21.55 -40.15
C THR A 724 -6.65 22.15 -38.76
N ASP A 725 -7.79 22.21 -38.09
CA ASP A 725 -7.92 22.75 -36.75
C ASP A 725 -8.94 21.99 -35.89
N ILE A 726 -8.78 22.14 -34.58
CA ILE A 726 -9.73 21.71 -33.56
C ILE A 726 -10.18 22.94 -32.76
N GLU A 727 -11.49 23.14 -32.69
CA GLU A 727 -12.12 24.20 -31.91
C GLU A 727 -12.67 23.63 -30.60
N PHE A 728 -11.99 23.93 -29.49
CA PHE A 728 -12.46 23.68 -28.14
C PHE A 728 -13.55 24.68 -27.76
N ARG A 729 -14.56 24.22 -27.03
CA ARG A 729 -15.71 25.04 -26.63
C ARG A 729 -16.04 24.75 -25.18
N PHE A 730 -16.13 25.80 -24.39
CA PHE A 730 -16.46 25.67 -22.97
C PHE A 730 -17.50 26.73 -22.60
N PHE A 731 -18.02 26.67 -21.38
CA PHE A 731 -18.93 27.70 -20.90
C PHE A 731 -18.32 28.52 -19.76
N THR A 732 -18.71 29.79 -19.69
CA THR A 732 -18.52 30.65 -18.53
C THR A 732 -19.81 30.71 -17.74
N LEU A 733 -19.68 30.88 -16.44
CA LEU A 733 -20.82 31.11 -15.56
C LEU A 733 -21.41 32.50 -15.83
N PRO A 734 -22.67 32.74 -15.45
CA PRO A 734 -23.35 34.00 -15.76
C PRO A 734 -22.58 35.22 -15.22
N ASP A 735 -22.46 36.27 -16.03
CA ASP A 735 -21.93 37.56 -15.61
C ASP A 735 -22.95 38.23 -14.68
N VAL A 736 -22.59 38.30 -13.40
CA VAL A 736 -23.44 38.87 -12.33
C VAL A 736 -23.83 40.32 -12.61
N LYS A 737 -23.02 41.08 -13.35
CA LYS A 737 -23.29 42.50 -13.68
C LYS A 737 -24.28 42.66 -14.83
N LYS A 738 -24.34 41.70 -15.76
CA LYS A 738 -25.18 41.75 -16.98
C LYS A 738 -26.46 40.93 -16.87
N SER A 739 -26.37 39.79 -16.19
CA SER A 739 -27.36 38.71 -16.25
C SER A 739 -28.30 38.70 -15.03
N ILE A 740 -28.01 39.46 -13.97
CA ILE A 740 -28.82 39.51 -12.74
C ILE A 740 -29.42 40.92 -12.56
N PRO A 741 -30.74 41.07 -12.39
CA PRO A 741 -31.36 42.37 -12.11
C PRO A 741 -30.79 43.01 -10.83
N SER A 742 -30.74 44.34 -10.75
CA SER A 742 -30.29 45.04 -9.53
C SER A 742 -31.04 44.57 -8.28
N GLY A 743 -30.35 43.86 -7.37
CA GLY A 743 -30.92 43.24 -6.16
C GLY A 743 -31.18 41.73 -6.25
N GLY A 744 -30.91 41.08 -7.38
CA GLY A 744 -30.89 39.62 -7.50
C GLY A 744 -29.61 39.05 -6.87
N CYS A 745 -29.75 37.93 -6.17
CA CYS A 745 -28.64 37.23 -5.56
C CYS A 745 -28.59 35.83 -6.15
N LEU A 746 -27.51 35.51 -6.86
CA LEU A 746 -27.26 34.15 -7.31
C LEU A 746 -26.32 33.52 -6.28
N GLU A 747 -26.57 32.27 -5.89
CA GLU A 747 -25.67 31.48 -5.03
C GLU A 747 -24.41 31.11 -5.82
N ASN A 748 -23.64 32.15 -6.17
CA ASN A 748 -22.61 32.23 -7.19
C ASN A 748 -21.50 31.19 -7.04
N LEU A 749 -21.15 30.83 -5.80
CA LEU A 749 -20.11 29.83 -5.54
C LEU A 749 -20.60 28.40 -5.80
N GLN A 750 -21.88 28.09 -5.60
CA GLN A 750 -22.44 26.77 -5.91
C GLN A 750 -22.52 26.52 -7.42
N GLU A 751 -22.47 27.58 -8.23
CA GLU A 751 -22.48 27.44 -9.69
C GLU A 751 -21.15 26.92 -10.23
N VAL A 752 -20.06 27.16 -9.51
CA VAL A 752 -18.73 26.57 -9.81
C VAL A 752 -18.75 25.06 -9.56
N GLU A 753 -19.52 24.59 -8.58
CA GLU A 753 -19.67 23.15 -8.28
C GLU A 753 -20.51 22.41 -9.35
N LYS A 754 -21.22 23.14 -10.23
CA LYS A 754 -22.08 22.58 -11.29
C LYS A 754 -21.36 22.40 -12.62
N ILE A 755 -20.03 22.48 -12.67
CA ILE A 755 -19.29 22.40 -13.94
C ILE A 755 -19.57 21.07 -14.67
N ALA A 756 -19.55 19.95 -13.95
CA ALA A 756 -19.88 18.63 -14.52
C ALA A 756 -21.35 18.56 -14.98
N GLU A 757 -22.29 19.12 -14.20
CA GLU A 757 -23.72 19.15 -14.55
C GLU A 757 -23.97 19.96 -15.83
N TYR A 758 -23.36 21.13 -15.97
CA TYR A 758 -23.47 21.97 -17.16
C TYR A 758 -22.77 21.34 -18.38
N SER A 759 -21.62 20.72 -18.17
CA SER A 759 -20.92 19.97 -19.23
C SER A 759 -21.79 18.85 -19.78
N SER A 760 -22.47 18.11 -18.91
CA SER A 760 -23.41 17.04 -19.29
C SER A 760 -24.65 17.60 -20.01
N LYS A 761 -25.25 18.66 -19.48
CA LYS A 761 -26.47 19.27 -20.01
C LYS A 761 -26.29 19.86 -21.42
N TYR A 762 -25.12 20.45 -21.71
CA TYR A 762 -24.83 21.13 -22.98
C TYR A 762 -23.74 20.43 -23.80
N LEU A 763 -23.56 19.13 -23.60
CA LEU A 763 -22.50 18.35 -24.23
C LEU A 763 -22.47 18.52 -25.76
N SER A 764 -23.64 18.55 -26.41
CA SER A 764 -23.71 18.61 -27.89
C SER A 764 -23.18 19.91 -28.49
N GLU A 765 -23.26 21.00 -27.72
CA GLU A 765 -22.78 22.33 -28.07
C GLU A 765 -21.30 22.52 -27.72
N LEU A 766 -20.87 21.91 -26.61
CA LEU A 766 -19.55 22.04 -26.00
C LEU A 766 -18.52 21.00 -26.52
N THR A 767 -18.97 19.90 -27.12
CA THR A 767 -18.06 18.89 -27.69
C THR A 767 -17.11 19.56 -28.70
N PRO A 768 -15.78 19.35 -28.59
CA PRO A 768 -14.82 19.92 -29.52
C PRO A 768 -15.13 19.58 -30.98
N ARG A 769 -14.83 20.50 -31.90
CA ARG A 769 -15.08 20.29 -33.34
C ARG A 769 -13.80 20.34 -34.15
N LEU A 770 -13.53 19.25 -34.86
CA LEU A 770 -12.52 19.19 -35.92
C LEU A 770 -13.07 19.87 -37.18
N ARG A 771 -12.26 20.73 -37.82
CA ARG A 771 -12.63 21.51 -39.01
C ARG A 771 -11.70 21.28 -40.18
#